data_AF-C9QEW1-F1
#
_entry.id   AF-C9QEW1-F1
#
_cell.length_a   1.000
_cell.length_b   1.000
_cell.length_c   1.000
_cell.angle_alpha   90.00
_cell.angle_beta   90.00
_cell.angle_gamma   90.00
#
_symmetry.space_group_name_H-M   'P 1'
#
loop_
_entity.id
_entity.type
_entity.pdbx_description
1 polymer ?
#
loop_
_entity_poly.entity_id
_entity_poly.type
_entity_poly.pdbx_seq_one_letter_code
_entity_poly.pdbx_strand_id
1 'polypeptide(L)'
;MNKNFMLILLGVMAPVGSAFSMSLDIESKADDSEILLGKINNELATNYINDKYIELKWINDSGEIVSNKPYLIPKNPTAGVRFCASTETTSKCTSPWSSRNMLRSSVAPRFMAGNSADLTVRVLDNDSLKHDEPATSISDFDIISGRFGFHYTEQLDQNGHVLKNLISYSQQSIYLTLPTIESNTESIKACSVGGFLLNEPTYIESCTPSYEIDVSPVPPVPEESVVCLYKHVDFDGKKECFSEDEINHSKEMDSPKFPYLMANYGLVDSSSLTVKPGYRATLGNFSGHNSKVNGTWNKTNSYVGANLNDKGKHLFIERDDTYGCFFEHHALHSVAFERAVSQCVEVGEKIDELTTLKSGLQRTLSTITIHPGLEITLYSDLSGNNKLGTYNQARFWTGSSYPNDRAKSFSISVDKSYSFFLVNGNTLLRSLENSSLALKNLIAEKGDLHLVTSDGHWTRNFVLPEGVPEYTRLKFERKSTYHFNVIDGEMTYTPKRGETLVVTYINNRWVLSGDTTLNKSDSFSIFNDLYNGCFDFKGGASSKNNLILERNCHQTGAQKLIYDGATKQIKVEGTNYCLDVKAAHNGHRQPVISYQCHSGSNQKWEFGSDKTIRTLMGGKRRCLDVDQHRRDSAGNPTLTIWTCSPGSGDQQFEKQNL
;
A
#
# COMPACT_ATOMS: atom_id res chain seq x y z
N MET A 1 -2.34 62.85 -39.77
CA MET A 1 -1.37 61.78 -39.51
C MET A 1 -2.10 60.61 -38.88
N ASN A 2 -2.08 59.48 -39.61
CA ASN A 2 -2.56 58.13 -39.32
C ASN A 2 -3.02 57.77 -37.90
N LYS A 3 -4.19 57.11 -37.83
CA LYS A 3 -4.32 55.78 -37.20
C LYS A 3 -5.49 55.03 -37.82
N ASN A 4 -5.14 53.94 -38.50
CA ASN A 4 -6.03 52.98 -39.16
C ASN A 4 -6.92 52.27 -38.13
N PHE A 5 -8.19 52.13 -38.47
CA PHE A 5 -9.09 51.12 -37.90
C PHE A 5 -8.67 49.74 -38.41
N MET A 6 -8.31 48.83 -37.50
CA MET A 6 -8.09 47.43 -37.82
C MET A 6 -9.30 46.62 -37.32
N LEU A 7 -10.10 46.16 -38.27
CA LEU A 7 -11.22 45.23 -38.09
C LEU A 7 -10.63 43.83 -37.82
N ILE A 8 -10.91 43.24 -36.66
CA ILE A 8 -10.58 41.83 -36.38
C ILE A 8 -11.80 41.00 -36.74
N LEU A 9 -11.72 40.26 -37.85
CA LEU A 9 -12.65 39.19 -38.19
C LEU A 9 -12.44 38.04 -37.18
N LEU A 10 -13.43 37.77 -36.35
CA LEU A 10 -13.55 36.50 -35.61
C LEU A 10 -14.04 35.42 -36.60
N GLY A 11 -13.12 34.58 -37.05
CA GLY A 11 -13.46 33.35 -37.74
C GLY A 11 -14.04 32.33 -36.75
N VAL A 12 -15.32 32.01 -36.91
CA VAL A 12 -15.96 30.88 -36.23
C VAL A 12 -15.55 29.60 -36.98
N MET A 13 -14.64 28.81 -36.42
CA MET A 13 -14.47 27.43 -36.85
C MET A 13 -15.63 26.61 -36.27
N ALA A 14 -16.56 26.20 -37.13
CA ALA A 14 -17.49 25.12 -36.81
C ALA A 14 -16.71 23.79 -36.78
N PRO A 15 -16.87 22.93 -35.75
CA PRO A 15 -16.29 21.61 -35.78
C PRO A 15 -17.03 20.77 -36.83
N VAL A 16 -16.29 20.27 -37.81
CA VAL A 16 -16.76 19.27 -38.76
C VAL A 16 -16.99 17.98 -37.96
N GLY A 17 -18.26 17.66 -37.67
CA GLY A 17 -18.63 16.38 -37.10
C GLY A 17 -18.28 15.26 -38.08
N SER A 18 -17.30 14.43 -37.75
CA SER A 18 -17.03 13.21 -38.49
C SER A 18 -18.23 12.27 -38.35
N ALA A 19 -18.91 12.00 -39.45
CA ALA A 19 -19.94 10.96 -39.50
C ALA A 19 -19.31 9.62 -39.10
N PHE A 20 -19.84 9.00 -38.04
CA PHE A 20 -19.44 7.66 -37.59
C PHE A 20 -19.66 6.65 -38.73
N SER A 21 -18.58 6.13 -39.32
CA SER A 21 -18.68 5.03 -40.29
C SER A 21 -18.60 3.70 -39.53
N MET A 22 -19.73 3.00 -39.44
CA MET A 22 -19.83 1.67 -38.82
C MET A 22 -19.92 0.58 -39.90
N SER A 23 -19.09 -0.46 -39.86
CA SER A 23 -19.23 -1.64 -40.73
C SER A 23 -19.93 -2.78 -40.00
N LEU A 24 -20.87 -3.45 -40.66
CA LEU A 24 -21.61 -4.59 -40.10
C LEU A 24 -21.29 -5.85 -40.89
N ASP A 25 -21.16 -6.97 -40.19
CA ASP A 25 -20.96 -8.29 -40.79
C ASP A 25 -21.67 -9.38 -39.98
N ILE A 26 -21.82 -10.57 -40.56
CA ILE A 26 -22.31 -11.78 -39.88
C ILE A 26 -21.20 -12.83 -39.92
N GLU A 27 -20.70 -13.22 -38.76
CA GLU A 27 -19.84 -14.40 -38.64
C GLU A 27 -20.69 -15.66 -38.41
N SER A 28 -20.35 -16.72 -39.14
CA SER A 28 -20.91 -18.05 -38.96
C SER A 28 -19.79 -19.08 -39.17
N LYS A 29 -19.76 -20.11 -38.31
CA LYS A 29 -18.84 -21.24 -38.45
C LYS A 29 -19.68 -22.51 -38.66
N ALA A 30 -19.76 -22.93 -39.91
CA ALA A 30 -20.80 -23.82 -40.44
C ALA A 30 -20.57 -25.34 -40.24
N ASP A 31 -19.81 -25.75 -39.22
CA ASP A 31 -19.41 -27.15 -39.06
C ASP A 31 -20.35 -27.95 -38.12
N ASP A 32 -21.66 -27.82 -38.30
CA ASP A 32 -22.77 -28.55 -37.63
C ASP A 32 -23.41 -27.94 -36.36
N SER A 33 -22.78 -26.97 -35.68
CA SER A 33 -23.41 -26.15 -34.61
C SER A 33 -23.56 -24.69 -35.04
N GLU A 34 -24.69 -24.33 -35.65
CA GLU A 34 -24.85 -23.00 -36.23
C GLU A 34 -25.21 -21.95 -35.16
N ILE A 35 -24.28 -21.04 -34.92
CA ILE A 35 -24.52 -19.76 -34.23
C ILE A 35 -24.09 -18.65 -35.19
N LEU A 36 -24.99 -17.70 -35.42
CA LEU A 36 -24.73 -16.50 -36.21
C LEU A 36 -24.38 -15.38 -35.24
N LEU A 37 -23.28 -14.67 -35.50
CA LEU A 37 -22.78 -13.61 -34.65
C LEU A 37 -22.79 -12.30 -35.44
N GLY A 38 -23.48 -11.30 -34.89
CA GLY A 38 -23.43 -9.95 -35.41
C GLY A 38 -22.07 -9.35 -35.09
N LYS A 39 -21.42 -8.77 -36.10
CA LYS A 39 -20.17 -8.05 -35.93
C LYS A 39 -20.34 -6.58 -36.27
N ILE A 40 -19.71 -5.74 -35.47
CA ILE A 40 -19.58 -4.30 -35.71
C ILE A 40 -18.10 -3.96 -35.72
N ASN A 41 -17.64 -3.30 -36.78
CA ASN A 41 -16.22 -2.95 -36.96
C ASN A 41 -15.26 -4.16 -36.78
N ASN A 42 -15.71 -5.35 -37.23
CA ASN A 42 -15.01 -6.64 -37.13
C ASN A 42 -14.91 -7.23 -35.72
N GLU A 43 -15.54 -6.63 -34.72
CA GLU A 43 -15.67 -7.16 -33.35
C GLU A 43 -17.08 -7.70 -33.12
N LEU A 44 -17.25 -8.62 -32.16
CA LEU A 44 -18.59 -9.08 -31.77
C LEU A 44 -19.43 -7.90 -31.28
N ALA A 45 -20.68 -7.84 -31.73
CA ALA A 45 -21.54 -6.72 -31.42
C ALA A 45 -21.87 -6.65 -29.93
N THR A 46 -21.81 -5.45 -29.37
CA THR A 46 -22.34 -5.07 -28.05
C THR A 46 -23.38 -3.97 -28.25
N ASN A 47 -24.15 -3.65 -27.21
CA ASN A 47 -25.10 -2.54 -27.26
C ASN A 47 -24.45 -1.16 -27.06
N TYR A 48 -23.11 -1.08 -26.98
CA TYR A 48 -22.39 0.16 -26.71
C TYR A 48 -21.17 0.30 -27.61
N ILE A 49 -21.03 1.45 -28.29
CA ILE A 49 -19.84 1.81 -29.07
C ILE A 49 -19.38 3.20 -28.67
N ASN A 50 -18.17 3.31 -28.12
CA ASN A 50 -17.64 4.55 -27.54
C ASN A 50 -18.69 5.21 -26.61
N ASP A 51 -19.21 4.40 -25.69
CA ASP A 51 -20.17 4.77 -24.64
C ASP A 51 -21.56 5.22 -25.13
N LYS A 52 -21.83 5.05 -26.43
CA LYS A 52 -23.14 5.34 -27.01
C LYS A 52 -23.93 4.06 -27.20
N TYR A 53 -25.14 4.07 -26.65
CA TYR A 53 -26.10 2.99 -26.83
C TYR A 53 -26.46 2.81 -28.31
N ILE A 54 -26.53 1.55 -28.73
CA ILE A 54 -27.03 1.11 -30.02
C ILE A 54 -28.01 -0.05 -29.85
N GLU A 55 -29.08 -0.02 -30.63
CA GLU A 55 -30.05 -1.09 -30.70
C GLU A 55 -29.55 -2.17 -31.66
N LEU A 56 -29.55 -3.43 -31.22
CA LEU A 56 -29.19 -4.59 -32.03
C LEU A 56 -30.45 -5.39 -32.35
N LYS A 57 -30.59 -5.81 -33.62
CA LYS A 57 -31.68 -6.70 -34.02
C LYS A 57 -31.30 -7.59 -35.20
N TRP A 58 -31.81 -8.80 -35.16
CA TRP A 58 -31.89 -9.70 -36.29
C TRP A 58 -33.26 -9.59 -36.92
N ILE A 59 -33.31 -9.37 -38.22
CA ILE A 59 -34.56 -9.34 -38.98
C ILE A 59 -34.57 -10.43 -40.04
N ASN A 60 -35.73 -11.00 -40.32
CA ASN A 60 -35.93 -11.90 -41.45
C ASN A 60 -36.22 -11.12 -42.75
N ASP A 61 -36.48 -11.84 -43.86
CA ASP A 61 -36.78 -11.22 -45.15
C ASP A 61 -38.07 -10.39 -45.16
N SER A 62 -39.05 -10.68 -44.31
CA SER A 62 -40.27 -9.87 -44.12
C SER A 62 -40.04 -8.62 -43.25
N GLY A 63 -38.85 -8.44 -42.68
CA GLY A 63 -38.52 -7.32 -41.81
C GLY A 63 -38.97 -7.49 -40.35
N GLU A 64 -39.43 -8.68 -39.98
CA GLU A 64 -39.82 -9.00 -38.60
C GLU A 64 -38.58 -9.26 -37.75
N ILE A 65 -38.60 -8.77 -36.51
CA ILE A 65 -37.52 -8.97 -35.54
C ILE A 65 -37.57 -10.41 -35.01
N VAL A 66 -36.49 -11.17 -35.23
CA VAL A 66 -36.35 -12.56 -34.77
C VAL A 66 -35.48 -12.71 -33.52
N SER A 67 -34.61 -11.74 -33.23
CA SER A 67 -33.80 -11.68 -32.00
C SER A 67 -33.27 -10.28 -31.78
N ASN A 68 -33.15 -9.85 -30.53
CA ASN A 68 -32.44 -8.62 -30.13
C ASN A 68 -31.05 -8.90 -29.54
N LYS A 69 -30.63 -10.17 -29.51
CA LYS A 69 -29.31 -10.58 -29.02
C LYS A 69 -28.24 -10.28 -30.10
N PRO A 70 -26.96 -10.11 -29.72
CA PRO A 70 -25.87 -9.98 -30.69
C PRO A 70 -25.60 -11.28 -31.46
N TYR A 71 -26.21 -12.39 -31.03
CA TYR A 71 -26.17 -13.68 -31.71
C TYR A 71 -27.58 -14.17 -32.08
N LEU A 72 -27.63 -15.11 -33.03
CA LEU A 72 -28.84 -15.84 -33.40
C LEU A 72 -28.49 -17.32 -33.57
N ILE A 73 -29.20 -18.19 -32.84
CA ILE A 73 -29.16 -19.64 -33.07
C ILE A 73 -30.38 -20.02 -33.91
N PRO A 74 -30.20 -20.29 -35.22
CA PRO A 74 -31.30 -20.54 -36.14
C PRO A 74 -32.05 -21.84 -35.80
N LYS A 75 -33.38 -21.74 -35.69
CA LYS A 75 -34.27 -22.91 -35.56
C LYS A 75 -34.86 -23.26 -36.93
N ASN A 76 -34.25 -24.22 -37.64
CA ASN A 76 -34.64 -24.65 -39.00
C ASN A 76 -34.50 -23.50 -40.05
N PRO A 77 -34.43 -23.79 -41.37
CA PRO A 77 -33.61 -23.00 -42.28
C PRO A 77 -34.02 -21.53 -42.27
N THR A 78 -33.13 -20.70 -41.72
CA THR A 78 -33.35 -19.27 -41.56
C THR A 78 -32.66 -18.60 -42.74
N ALA A 79 -33.38 -18.51 -43.86
CA ALA A 79 -32.89 -17.86 -45.06
C ALA A 79 -33.16 -16.34 -44.97
N GLY A 80 -32.17 -15.54 -45.38
CA GLY A 80 -32.34 -14.10 -45.58
C GLY A 80 -32.28 -13.25 -44.32
N VAL A 81 -31.77 -13.80 -43.21
CA VAL A 81 -31.60 -12.99 -41.99
C VAL A 81 -30.55 -11.91 -42.18
N ARG A 82 -30.82 -10.73 -41.64
CA ARG A 82 -29.90 -9.60 -41.59
C ARG A 82 -29.65 -9.21 -40.15
N PHE A 83 -28.40 -8.89 -39.84
CA PHE A 83 -28.03 -8.26 -38.59
C PHE A 83 -28.06 -6.74 -38.78
N CYS A 84 -28.77 -6.04 -37.90
CA CYS A 84 -28.93 -4.61 -37.96
C CYS A 84 -28.49 -3.96 -36.65
N ALA A 85 -27.87 -2.78 -36.79
CA ALA A 85 -27.54 -1.90 -35.69
C ALA A 85 -28.14 -0.51 -35.96
N SER A 86 -28.85 0.04 -34.97
CA SER A 86 -29.46 1.37 -35.04
C SER A 86 -29.01 2.27 -33.91
N THR A 87 -28.77 3.53 -34.23
CA THR A 87 -28.73 4.67 -33.30
C THR A 87 -30.02 5.48 -33.46
N GLU A 88 -30.21 6.56 -32.67
CA GLU A 88 -31.34 7.47 -32.83
C GLU A 88 -31.46 8.10 -34.23
N THR A 89 -30.34 8.21 -34.96
CA THR A 89 -30.28 8.97 -36.23
C THR A 89 -29.90 8.11 -37.44
N THR A 90 -29.38 6.90 -37.24
CA THR A 90 -28.88 6.06 -38.33
C THR A 90 -29.19 4.59 -38.07
N SER A 91 -29.72 3.88 -39.07
CA SER A 91 -29.92 2.44 -39.05
C SER A 91 -29.17 1.79 -40.21
N LYS A 92 -28.42 0.73 -39.94
CA LYS A 92 -27.66 -0.03 -40.94
C LYS A 92 -27.90 -1.52 -40.73
N CYS A 93 -27.97 -2.27 -41.82
CA CYS A 93 -28.13 -3.72 -41.82
C CYS A 93 -27.09 -4.36 -42.74
N THR A 94 -26.72 -5.61 -42.46
CA THR A 94 -25.90 -6.43 -43.34
C THR A 94 -26.65 -6.83 -44.61
N SER A 95 -25.91 -7.37 -45.59
CA SER A 95 -26.53 -8.14 -46.66
C SER A 95 -27.24 -9.38 -46.09
N PRO A 96 -28.29 -9.91 -46.75
CA PRO A 96 -28.97 -11.11 -46.30
C PRO A 96 -28.00 -12.28 -46.21
N TRP A 97 -27.96 -12.92 -45.06
CA TRP A 97 -27.20 -14.15 -44.86
C TRP A 97 -28.09 -15.36 -45.21
N SER A 98 -27.53 -16.35 -45.89
CA SER A 98 -28.23 -17.59 -46.24
C SER A 98 -27.27 -18.78 -46.23
N SER A 99 -27.67 -19.88 -45.59
CA SER A 99 -26.92 -21.14 -45.63
C SER A 99 -27.12 -21.85 -46.96
N ARG A 100 -26.30 -21.52 -47.97
CA ARG A 100 -26.16 -22.36 -49.17
C ARG A 100 -25.32 -23.60 -48.81
N ASN A 101 -25.99 -24.63 -48.27
CA ASN A 101 -25.59 -26.04 -48.13
C ASN A 101 -25.83 -26.60 -46.71
N MET A 102 -27.09 -26.69 -46.28
CA MET A 102 -27.45 -27.66 -45.23
C MET A 102 -27.56 -29.06 -45.83
N LEU A 103 -26.44 -29.71 -46.11
CA LEU A 103 -26.41 -31.18 -46.14
C LEU A 103 -26.30 -31.66 -44.69
N ARG A 104 -27.42 -31.66 -43.96
CA ARG A 104 -27.50 -32.47 -42.73
C ARG A 104 -27.22 -33.91 -43.16
N SER A 105 -26.03 -34.42 -42.88
CA SER A 105 -25.70 -35.82 -43.09
C SER A 105 -26.75 -36.65 -42.37
N SER A 106 -27.62 -37.31 -43.14
CA SER A 106 -28.75 -38.12 -42.66
C SER A 106 -28.32 -39.43 -42.02
N VAL A 107 -27.05 -39.57 -41.66
CA VAL A 107 -26.52 -40.75 -40.96
C VAL A 107 -26.37 -40.42 -39.48
N ALA A 108 -27.51 -40.43 -38.76
CA ALA A 108 -27.47 -40.54 -37.31
C ALA A 108 -26.69 -41.82 -36.95
N PRO A 109 -25.60 -41.75 -36.17
CA PRO A 109 -24.99 -42.95 -35.63
C PRO A 109 -26.06 -43.68 -34.82
N ARG A 110 -26.34 -44.93 -35.18
CA ARG A 110 -27.24 -45.80 -34.42
C ARG A 110 -26.62 -45.99 -33.03
N PHE A 111 -27.33 -45.49 -32.01
CA PHE A 111 -27.03 -45.58 -30.59
C PHE A 111 -25.86 -44.70 -30.08
N MET A 112 -26.15 -43.43 -29.82
CA MET A 112 -25.48 -42.65 -28.78
C MET A 112 -26.55 -41.92 -27.95
N ALA A 113 -26.41 -41.91 -26.62
CA ALA A 113 -27.29 -41.16 -25.73
C ALA A 113 -27.32 -39.66 -26.13
N GLY A 114 -28.42 -38.97 -25.84
CA GLY A 114 -28.54 -37.53 -26.10
C GLY A 114 -27.43 -36.70 -25.46
N ASN A 115 -27.27 -35.45 -25.88
CA ASN A 115 -26.27 -34.57 -25.28
C ASN A 115 -26.67 -34.27 -23.82
N SER A 116 -25.68 -34.19 -22.94
CA SER A 116 -25.86 -33.82 -21.55
C SER A 116 -24.61 -33.08 -21.08
N ALA A 117 -24.81 -31.95 -20.42
CA ALA A 117 -23.74 -31.13 -19.89
C ALA A 117 -24.30 -30.25 -18.77
N ASP A 118 -23.42 -29.80 -17.89
CA ASP A 118 -23.72 -28.74 -16.94
C ASP A 118 -23.13 -27.43 -17.45
N LEU A 119 -23.95 -26.37 -17.47
CA LEU A 119 -23.49 -25.02 -17.79
C LEU A 119 -23.60 -24.14 -16.55
N THR A 120 -22.47 -23.96 -15.89
CA THR A 120 -22.36 -23.11 -14.70
C THR A 120 -21.94 -21.71 -15.13
N VAL A 121 -22.60 -20.69 -14.58
CA VAL A 121 -22.24 -19.28 -14.77
C VAL A 121 -22.21 -18.61 -13.41
N ARG A 122 -21.17 -17.83 -13.13
CA ARG A 122 -21.02 -17.08 -11.88
C ARG A 122 -20.37 -15.72 -12.16
N VAL A 123 -20.79 -14.70 -11.42
CA VAL A 123 -20.09 -13.42 -11.33
C VAL A 123 -19.18 -13.48 -10.10
N LEU A 124 -17.90 -13.19 -10.29
CA LEU A 124 -16.93 -13.11 -9.20
C LEU A 124 -17.15 -11.84 -8.40
N ASP A 125 -16.84 -11.88 -7.10
CA ASP A 125 -16.93 -10.73 -6.19
C ASP A 125 -18.29 -10.01 -6.25
N ASN A 126 -19.36 -10.78 -6.45
CA ASN A 126 -20.69 -10.27 -6.75
C ASN A 126 -21.35 -9.46 -5.60
N ASP A 127 -20.81 -9.56 -4.38
CA ASP A 127 -21.21 -8.77 -3.22
C ASP A 127 -20.41 -7.45 -3.09
N SER A 128 -19.53 -7.12 -4.04
CA SER A 128 -18.62 -5.96 -3.97
C SER A 128 -18.40 -5.26 -5.31
N LEU A 129 -19.31 -5.44 -6.28
CA LEU A 129 -19.26 -4.76 -7.57
C LEU A 129 -19.38 -3.24 -7.42
N LYS A 130 -18.51 -2.48 -8.10
CA LYS A 130 -18.47 -1.01 -8.07
C LYS A 130 -18.23 -0.44 -9.46
N HIS A 131 -18.68 0.79 -9.68
CA HIS A 131 -18.31 1.55 -10.88
C HIS A 131 -16.80 1.72 -10.99
N ASP A 132 -16.31 1.85 -12.22
CA ASP A 132 -14.88 1.98 -12.56
C ASP A 132 -13.98 0.79 -12.18
N GLU A 133 -14.55 -0.28 -11.61
CA GLU A 133 -13.88 -1.56 -11.35
C GLU A 133 -14.25 -2.60 -12.43
N PRO A 134 -13.41 -3.61 -12.71
CA PRO A 134 -13.74 -4.66 -13.66
C PRO A 134 -14.77 -5.65 -13.10
N ALA A 135 -15.74 -6.05 -13.93
CA ALA A 135 -16.65 -7.14 -13.60
C ALA A 135 -16.24 -8.42 -14.34
N THR A 136 -15.97 -9.51 -13.62
CA THR A 136 -15.61 -10.79 -14.24
C THR A 136 -16.68 -11.83 -14.01
N SER A 137 -17.09 -12.50 -15.10
CA SER A 137 -17.91 -13.70 -15.05
C SER A 137 -17.13 -14.90 -15.54
N ILE A 138 -17.32 -16.02 -14.85
CA ILE A 138 -16.85 -17.34 -15.27
C ILE A 138 -18.05 -18.10 -15.81
N SER A 139 -17.87 -18.73 -16.97
CA SER A 139 -18.76 -19.77 -17.42
C SER A 139 -18.00 -21.05 -17.71
N ASP A 140 -18.52 -22.17 -17.21
CA ASP A 140 -17.99 -23.52 -17.40
C ASP A 140 -19.06 -24.41 -18.04
N PHE A 141 -18.74 -24.97 -19.20
CA PHE A 141 -19.59 -25.86 -19.99
C PHE A 141 -19.04 -27.29 -19.92
N ASP A 142 -19.40 -27.99 -18.85
CA ASP A 142 -18.93 -29.33 -18.51
C ASP A 142 -19.73 -30.40 -19.27
N ILE A 143 -19.19 -30.88 -20.38
CA ILE A 143 -19.85 -31.88 -21.22
C ILE A 143 -19.75 -33.28 -20.58
N ILE A 144 -20.90 -33.82 -20.17
CA ILE A 144 -21.05 -35.19 -19.66
C ILE A 144 -21.15 -36.18 -20.83
N SER A 145 -21.90 -35.82 -21.87
CA SER A 145 -22.10 -36.59 -23.11
C SER A 145 -22.38 -35.64 -24.27
N GLY A 146 -21.73 -35.84 -25.42
CA GLY A 146 -21.87 -35.00 -26.61
C GLY A 146 -20.52 -34.51 -27.13
N ARG A 147 -20.55 -33.69 -28.18
CA ARG A 147 -19.35 -33.05 -28.74
C ARG A 147 -19.45 -31.54 -28.63
N PHE A 148 -18.42 -30.94 -28.03
CA PHE A 148 -18.29 -29.49 -27.91
C PHE A 148 -18.34 -28.81 -29.28
N GLY A 149 -19.24 -27.86 -29.46
CA GLY A 149 -19.35 -27.02 -30.66
C GLY A 149 -18.83 -25.61 -30.42
N PHE A 150 -19.49 -24.88 -29.53
CA PHE A 150 -19.10 -23.53 -29.15
C PHE A 150 -19.48 -23.21 -27.71
N HIS A 151 -18.88 -22.16 -27.17
CA HIS A 151 -19.22 -21.57 -25.90
C HIS A 151 -19.25 -20.06 -26.05
N TYR A 152 -20.44 -19.47 -25.94
CA TYR A 152 -20.66 -18.04 -26.01
C TYR A 152 -21.04 -17.54 -24.62
N THR A 153 -20.45 -16.44 -24.15
CA THR A 153 -20.81 -15.82 -22.87
C THR A 153 -20.89 -14.30 -23.01
N GLU A 154 -21.77 -13.70 -22.22
CA GLU A 154 -22.03 -12.27 -22.21
C GLU A 154 -22.32 -11.74 -20.80
N GLN A 155 -22.02 -10.46 -20.60
CA GLN A 155 -22.43 -9.66 -19.45
C GLN A 155 -23.43 -8.61 -19.89
N LEU A 156 -24.51 -8.49 -19.13
CA LEU A 156 -25.67 -7.65 -19.39
C LEU A 156 -25.81 -6.57 -18.31
N ASP A 157 -26.25 -5.38 -18.72
CA ASP A 157 -26.68 -4.32 -17.81
C ASP A 157 -28.10 -4.57 -17.24
N GLN A 158 -28.60 -3.64 -16.42
CA GLN A 158 -29.92 -3.68 -15.81
C GLN A 158 -31.09 -3.77 -16.81
N ASN A 159 -30.87 -3.36 -18.06
CA ASN A 159 -31.86 -3.40 -19.14
C ASN A 159 -31.73 -4.64 -20.03
N GLY A 160 -30.75 -5.52 -19.75
CA GLY A 160 -30.45 -6.67 -20.59
C GLY A 160 -29.63 -6.33 -21.83
N HIS A 161 -28.98 -5.16 -21.87
CA HIS A 161 -28.09 -4.78 -22.96
C HIS A 161 -26.70 -5.38 -22.76
N VAL A 162 -26.10 -5.86 -23.84
CA VAL A 162 -24.79 -6.52 -23.81
C VAL A 162 -23.68 -5.49 -23.64
N LEU A 163 -23.00 -5.57 -22.50
CA LEU A 163 -21.81 -4.76 -22.16
C LEU A 163 -20.55 -5.36 -22.77
N LYS A 164 -20.39 -6.68 -22.63
CA LYS A 164 -19.25 -7.44 -23.16
C LYS A 164 -19.69 -8.85 -23.52
N ASN A 165 -19.07 -9.43 -24.53
CA ASN A 165 -19.25 -10.84 -24.88
C ASN A 165 -17.96 -11.46 -25.42
N LEU A 166 -17.95 -12.79 -25.46
CA LEU A 166 -16.91 -13.60 -26.10
C LEU A 166 -17.52 -14.90 -26.60
N ILE A 167 -16.99 -15.40 -27.72
CA ILE A 167 -17.23 -16.78 -28.16
C ILE A 167 -15.93 -17.56 -28.26
N SER A 168 -15.97 -18.83 -27.87
CA SER A 168 -14.91 -19.80 -28.10
C SER A 168 -15.45 -21.01 -28.85
N TYR A 169 -14.66 -21.51 -29.80
CA TYR A 169 -14.91 -22.77 -30.51
C TYR A 169 -13.95 -23.89 -30.08
N SER A 170 -13.21 -23.68 -28.98
CA SER A 170 -12.27 -24.68 -28.46
C SER A 170 -12.20 -24.74 -26.93
N GLN A 171 -12.68 -23.73 -26.22
CA GLN A 171 -12.63 -23.67 -24.75
C GLN A 171 -14.02 -23.90 -24.17
N GLN A 172 -14.11 -24.86 -23.23
CA GLN A 172 -15.30 -25.16 -22.43
C GLN A 172 -15.45 -24.25 -21.20
N SER A 173 -14.40 -23.51 -20.85
CA SER A 173 -14.42 -22.54 -19.77
C SER A 173 -14.00 -21.18 -20.31
N ILE A 174 -14.81 -20.17 -20.04
CA ILE A 174 -14.56 -18.80 -20.48
C ILE A 174 -14.59 -17.87 -19.26
N TYR A 175 -13.54 -17.05 -19.16
CA TYR A 175 -13.47 -15.89 -18.30
C TYR A 175 -13.78 -14.66 -19.14
N LEU A 176 -14.86 -13.97 -18.82
CA LEU A 176 -15.25 -12.73 -19.48
C LEU A 176 -15.12 -11.58 -18.48
N THR A 177 -14.18 -10.68 -18.74
CA THR A 177 -13.97 -9.48 -17.93
C THR A 177 -14.40 -8.25 -18.71
N LEU A 178 -15.42 -7.56 -18.21
CA LEU A 178 -15.69 -6.17 -18.56
C LEU A 178 -14.65 -5.31 -17.83
N PRO A 179 -13.79 -4.56 -18.55
CA PRO A 179 -12.66 -3.85 -17.93
C PRO A 179 -13.06 -2.79 -16.90
N THR A 180 -14.19 -2.13 -17.13
CA THR A 180 -14.76 -1.09 -16.26
C THR A 180 -16.28 -1.15 -16.34
N ILE A 181 -16.94 -1.07 -15.19
CA ILE A 181 -18.38 -0.86 -15.11
C ILE A 181 -18.67 0.64 -15.27
N GLU A 182 -19.36 1.01 -16.35
CA GLU A 182 -19.74 2.40 -16.61
C GLU A 182 -20.68 2.96 -15.53
N SER A 183 -20.61 4.28 -15.29
CA SER A 183 -21.35 4.96 -14.22
C SER A 183 -22.88 4.86 -14.31
N ASN A 184 -23.41 4.47 -15.48
CA ASN A 184 -24.84 4.31 -15.75
C ASN A 184 -25.32 2.84 -15.66
N THR A 185 -24.44 1.91 -15.32
CA THR A 185 -24.78 0.49 -15.13
C THR A 185 -25.16 0.27 -13.66
N GLU A 186 -26.40 -0.11 -13.38
CA GLU A 186 -26.90 -0.26 -12.00
C GLU A 186 -26.76 -1.69 -11.48
N SER A 187 -26.85 -2.68 -12.38
CA SER A 187 -26.63 -4.08 -12.06
C SER A 187 -25.98 -4.82 -13.21
N ILE A 188 -25.30 -5.92 -12.88
CA ILE A 188 -24.73 -6.84 -13.88
C ILE A 188 -25.35 -8.22 -13.74
N LYS A 189 -25.60 -8.83 -14.90
CA LYS A 189 -26.02 -10.22 -15.04
C LYS A 189 -25.14 -10.92 -16.06
N ALA A 190 -24.65 -12.13 -15.74
CA ALA A 190 -23.88 -12.93 -16.69
C ALA A 190 -24.74 -14.06 -17.27
N CYS A 191 -24.65 -14.25 -18.58
CA CYS A 191 -25.32 -15.31 -19.31
C CYS A 191 -24.33 -16.07 -20.19
N SER A 192 -24.63 -17.34 -20.46
CA SER A 192 -23.82 -18.17 -21.34
C SER A 192 -24.67 -19.17 -22.12
N VAL A 193 -24.14 -19.57 -23.27
CA VAL A 193 -24.68 -20.58 -24.17
C VAL A 193 -23.59 -21.57 -24.54
N GLY A 194 -23.80 -22.85 -24.21
CA GLY A 194 -22.95 -23.95 -24.64
C GLY A 194 -23.61 -24.72 -25.78
N GLY A 195 -22.99 -24.73 -26.95
CA GLY A 195 -23.48 -25.41 -28.15
C GLY A 195 -22.78 -26.74 -28.42
N PHE A 196 -23.51 -27.70 -28.98
CA PHE A 196 -23.02 -29.02 -29.39
C PHE A 196 -22.98 -29.15 -30.91
N LEU A 197 -22.00 -29.89 -31.45
CA LEU A 197 -21.87 -30.11 -32.90
C LEU A 197 -23.01 -30.96 -33.48
N LEU A 198 -23.55 -31.91 -32.73
CA LEU A 198 -24.54 -32.88 -33.24
C LEU A 198 -25.50 -33.30 -32.14
N ASN A 199 -26.69 -33.78 -32.51
CA ASN A 199 -27.76 -34.29 -31.63
C ASN A 199 -28.43 -33.23 -30.73
N GLU A 200 -29.52 -33.64 -30.06
CA GLU A 200 -30.28 -32.78 -29.17
C GLU A 200 -29.92 -33.01 -27.68
N PRO A 201 -29.99 -31.97 -26.83
CA PRO A 201 -30.16 -30.57 -27.22
C PRO A 201 -28.94 -30.05 -28.01
N THR A 202 -29.20 -29.20 -29.00
CA THR A 202 -28.15 -28.53 -29.80
C THR A 202 -27.39 -27.45 -29.02
N TYR A 203 -27.99 -26.92 -27.95
CA TYR A 203 -27.35 -26.00 -27.02
C TYR A 203 -28.06 -26.00 -25.66
N ILE A 204 -27.39 -25.52 -24.62
CA ILE A 204 -27.97 -25.17 -23.32
C ILE A 204 -27.60 -23.73 -22.97
N GLU A 205 -28.49 -23.04 -22.24
CA GLU A 205 -28.24 -21.67 -21.76
C GLU A 205 -28.36 -21.62 -20.24
N SER A 206 -27.60 -20.75 -19.60
CA SER A 206 -27.62 -20.53 -18.16
C SER A 206 -27.26 -19.07 -17.86
N CYS A 207 -27.86 -18.50 -16.83
CA CYS A 207 -27.60 -17.13 -16.40
C CYS A 207 -27.56 -17.03 -14.87
N THR A 208 -26.81 -16.06 -14.37
CA THR A 208 -26.86 -15.67 -12.96
C THR A 208 -28.11 -14.86 -12.63
N PRO A 209 -28.42 -14.64 -11.34
CA PRO A 209 -29.18 -13.49 -10.90
C PRO A 209 -28.53 -12.17 -11.33
N SER A 210 -29.28 -11.07 -11.24
CA SER A 210 -28.70 -9.72 -11.33
C SER A 210 -28.04 -9.36 -9.99
N TYR A 211 -26.86 -8.76 -10.07
CA TYR A 211 -26.10 -8.28 -8.91
C TYR A 211 -26.01 -6.77 -8.98
N GLU A 212 -26.46 -6.09 -7.92
CA GLU A 212 -26.44 -4.63 -7.81
C GLU A 212 -25.01 -4.13 -7.70
N ILE A 213 -24.75 -2.98 -8.33
CA ILE A 213 -23.48 -2.27 -8.24
C ILE A 213 -23.59 -1.25 -7.11
N ASP A 214 -22.62 -1.27 -6.20
CA ASP A 214 -22.57 -0.35 -5.08
C ASP A 214 -22.36 1.09 -5.59
N VAL A 215 -23.43 1.88 -5.52
CA VAL A 215 -23.48 3.30 -5.92
C VAL A 215 -22.86 4.22 -4.86
N SER A 216 -22.23 3.67 -3.83
CA SER A 216 -21.53 4.46 -2.81
C SER A 216 -20.43 5.28 -3.50
N PRO A 217 -20.45 6.62 -3.36
CA PRO A 217 -19.60 7.50 -4.15
C PRO A 217 -18.12 7.14 -3.96
N VAL A 218 -17.42 6.91 -5.07
CA VAL A 218 -15.97 6.67 -5.11
C VAL A 218 -15.28 7.84 -4.40
N PRO A 219 -14.71 7.64 -3.20
CA PRO A 219 -13.91 8.67 -2.56
C PRO A 219 -12.62 8.82 -3.39
N PRO A 220 -12.09 10.04 -3.55
CA PRO A 220 -10.82 10.23 -4.23
C PRO A 220 -9.73 9.43 -3.51
N VAL A 221 -8.79 8.88 -4.29
CA VAL A 221 -7.62 8.13 -3.81
C VAL A 221 -7.05 8.81 -2.56
N PRO A 222 -7.15 8.20 -1.36
CA PRO A 222 -6.53 8.77 -0.20
C PRO A 222 -5.01 8.62 -0.34
N GLU A 223 -4.25 9.59 0.17
CA GLU A 223 -2.79 9.59 0.30
C GLU A 223 -2.25 8.43 1.21
N GLU A 224 -3.04 7.38 1.44
CA GLU A 224 -2.88 6.42 2.52
C GLU A 224 -2.52 4.99 2.09
N SER A 225 -2.50 4.66 0.80
CA SER A 225 -2.09 3.33 0.29
C SER A 225 -0.71 2.92 0.81
N VAL A 226 -0.65 1.81 1.55
CA VAL A 226 0.53 1.26 2.22
C VAL A 226 1.39 0.41 1.28
N VAL A 227 0.79 -0.33 0.36
CA VAL A 227 1.53 -1.07 -0.68
C VAL A 227 0.76 -1.02 -1.99
N CYS A 228 1.48 -0.99 -3.11
CA CYS A 228 0.92 -1.22 -4.43
C CYS A 228 1.71 -2.28 -5.18
N LEU A 229 1.00 -3.18 -5.84
CA LEU A 229 1.51 -4.21 -6.73
C LEU A 229 1.25 -3.78 -8.18
N TYR A 230 2.21 -4.00 -9.06
CA TYR A 230 2.12 -3.59 -10.46
C TYR A 230 2.30 -4.81 -11.34
N LYS A 231 1.38 -5.03 -12.26
CA LYS A 231 1.49 -6.11 -13.25
C LYS A 231 2.60 -5.83 -14.26
N HIS A 232 3.17 -6.89 -14.85
CA HIS A 232 4.17 -6.75 -15.91
C HIS A 232 3.64 -5.91 -17.07
N VAL A 233 4.53 -5.19 -17.77
CA VAL A 233 4.18 -4.34 -18.91
C VAL A 233 3.51 -5.13 -20.05
N ASP A 234 3.79 -6.43 -20.14
CA ASP A 234 3.14 -7.35 -21.10
C ASP A 234 1.76 -7.85 -20.63
N PHE A 235 1.32 -7.46 -19.42
CA PHE A 235 0.06 -7.85 -18.77
C PHE A 235 -0.75 -6.61 -18.34
N ASP A 236 -0.93 -5.67 -19.26
CA ASP A 236 -1.92 -4.58 -19.19
C ASP A 236 -1.63 -3.46 -18.16
N GLY A 237 -0.44 -3.45 -17.53
CA GLY A 237 0.06 -2.34 -16.70
C GLY A 237 -0.77 -1.99 -15.46
N LYS A 238 -1.75 -2.83 -15.09
CA LYS A 238 -2.65 -2.61 -13.96
C LYS A 238 -1.88 -2.54 -12.63
N LYS A 239 -2.31 -1.65 -11.74
CA LYS A 239 -1.81 -1.52 -10.37
C LYS A 239 -2.92 -1.85 -9.39
N GLU A 240 -2.57 -2.55 -8.32
CA GLU A 240 -3.45 -2.88 -7.21
C GLU A 240 -2.84 -2.29 -5.94
N CYS A 241 -3.55 -1.41 -5.24
CA CYS A 241 -3.04 -0.68 -4.07
C CYS A 241 -3.89 -1.01 -2.85
N PHE A 242 -3.25 -1.20 -1.71
CA PHE A 242 -3.89 -1.53 -0.43
C PHE A 242 -3.62 -0.41 0.57
N SER A 243 -4.67 0.16 1.13
CA SER A 243 -4.64 1.12 2.24
C SER A 243 -4.33 0.44 3.57
N GLU A 244 -3.94 1.26 4.56
CA GLU A 244 -3.73 0.78 5.93
C GLU A 244 -5.01 0.17 6.50
N ASP A 245 -6.18 0.74 6.15
CA ASP A 245 -7.49 0.26 6.56
C ASP A 245 -7.88 -1.07 5.89
N GLU A 246 -7.58 -1.28 4.62
CA GLU A 246 -7.82 -2.57 3.92
C GLU A 246 -6.88 -3.66 4.41
N ILE A 247 -5.65 -3.28 4.75
CA ILE A 247 -4.70 -4.16 5.44
C ILE A 247 -5.23 -4.52 6.84
N ASN A 248 -5.92 -3.60 7.50
CA ASN A 248 -6.51 -3.74 8.83
C ASN A 248 -7.84 -4.48 8.92
N HIS A 249 -8.70 -4.25 7.95
CA HIS A 249 -10.09 -4.66 7.90
C HIS A 249 -10.28 -5.52 6.65
N SER A 250 -9.61 -6.67 6.58
CA SER A 250 -10.14 -7.74 5.73
C SER A 250 -11.58 -7.97 6.22
N LYS A 251 -12.57 -7.73 5.34
CA LYS A 251 -14.02 -7.68 5.64
C LYS A 251 -14.62 -8.93 6.30
N GLU A 252 -13.81 -9.92 6.66
CA GLU A 252 -14.18 -11.14 7.39
C GLU A 252 -13.67 -11.17 8.85
N MET A 253 -13.05 -10.11 9.38
CA MET A 253 -12.51 -10.08 10.75
C MET A 253 -13.16 -8.98 11.59
N ASP A 254 -14.05 -9.37 12.50
CA ASP A 254 -14.58 -8.45 13.51
C ASP A 254 -13.50 -8.18 14.59
N SER A 255 -12.93 -6.96 14.53
CA SER A 255 -12.10 -6.25 15.53
C SER A 255 -10.56 -6.24 15.33
N PRO A 256 -9.88 -5.08 15.56
CA PRO A 256 -8.55 -4.80 15.01
C PRO A 256 -7.41 -5.28 15.92
N LYS A 257 -6.43 -6.01 15.36
CA LYS A 257 -5.12 -6.26 16.03
C LYS A 257 -3.97 -6.37 15.00
N PHE A 258 -3.06 -5.41 15.08
CA PHE A 258 -1.72 -5.38 14.46
C PHE A 258 -0.90 -6.68 14.71
N PRO A 259 0.01 -7.12 13.79
CA PRO A 259 0.23 -6.75 12.39
C PRO A 259 0.03 -7.91 11.36
N TYR A 260 -0.97 -7.68 10.51
CA TYR A 260 -1.23 -7.88 9.07
C TYR A 260 -0.79 -9.02 8.12
N LEU A 261 -1.84 -9.39 7.34
CA LEU A 261 -1.99 -9.84 5.94
C LEU A 261 -1.16 -11.04 5.46
N MET A 262 -1.83 -12.20 5.35
CA MET A 262 -1.50 -13.22 4.34
C MET A 262 -2.45 -13.04 3.16
N ALA A 263 -2.08 -12.19 2.21
CA ALA A 263 -2.72 -12.21 0.90
C ALA A 263 -2.20 -13.44 0.14
N ASN A 264 -3.03 -14.47 0.02
CA ASN A 264 -2.90 -15.47 -1.04
C ASN A 264 -3.58 -14.95 -2.32
N TYR A 265 -3.60 -13.63 -2.53
CA TYR A 265 -3.91 -13.08 -3.83
C TYR A 265 -2.78 -13.54 -4.74
N GLY A 266 -3.15 -14.30 -5.75
CA GLY A 266 -2.22 -14.76 -6.76
C GLY A 266 -1.43 -13.58 -7.28
N LEU A 267 -0.21 -13.41 -6.76
CA LEU A 267 0.85 -12.56 -7.32
C LEU A 267 1.27 -13.01 -8.72
N VAL A 268 0.54 -13.97 -9.29
CA VAL A 268 0.45 -14.26 -10.71
C VAL A 268 0.36 -12.91 -11.44
N ASP A 269 1.37 -12.65 -12.26
CA ASP A 269 1.52 -11.47 -13.14
C ASP A 269 2.03 -10.15 -12.52
N SER A 270 2.25 -10.06 -11.21
CA SER A 270 2.84 -8.84 -10.59
C SER A 270 4.34 -8.76 -10.85
N SER A 271 4.88 -7.72 -11.49
CA SER A 271 6.31 -7.57 -11.82
C SER A 271 7.11 -6.60 -10.93
N SER A 272 6.42 -5.72 -10.22
CA SER A 272 7.02 -4.76 -9.30
C SER A 272 6.08 -4.39 -8.16
N LEU A 273 6.62 -3.84 -7.09
CA LEU A 273 5.86 -3.34 -5.95
C LEU A 273 6.40 -1.99 -5.48
N THR A 274 5.53 -1.16 -4.89
CA THR A 274 5.90 0.03 -4.13
C THR A 274 5.33 -0.03 -2.74
N VAL A 275 6.10 0.41 -1.75
CA VAL A 275 5.68 0.45 -0.34
C VAL A 275 5.67 1.89 0.16
N LYS A 276 4.67 2.26 0.96
CA LYS A 276 4.57 3.55 1.66
C LYS A 276 5.72 3.67 2.65
N PRO A 277 6.28 4.88 2.85
CA PRO A 277 7.30 5.04 3.88
C PRO A 277 6.73 4.69 5.26
N GLY A 278 7.56 4.08 6.11
CA GLY A 278 7.13 3.55 7.41
C GLY A 278 6.64 2.10 7.37
N TYR A 279 6.69 1.45 6.19
CA TYR A 279 6.28 0.06 6.01
C TYR A 279 7.34 -0.76 5.25
N ARG A 280 7.34 -2.07 5.51
CA ARG A 280 8.13 -3.08 4.78
C ARG A 280 7.23 -4.16 4.24
N ALA A 281 7.59 -4.66 3.06
CA ALA A 281 6.98 -5.78 2.39
C ALA A 281 7.98 -6.94 2.30
N THR A 282 7.64 -8.11 2.82
CA THR A 282 8.43 -9.34 2.67
C THR A 282 7.70 -10.30 1.75
N LEU A 283 8.38 -10.79 0.70
CA LEU A 283 7.79 -11.68 -0.30
C LEU A 283 8.44 -13.06 -0.21
N GLY A 284 7.62 -14.09 -0.05
CA GLY A 284 8.06 -15.48 0.07
C GLY A 284 7.22 -16.42 -0.79
N ASN A 285 7.72 -17.61 -1.07
CA ASN A 285 6.97 -18.64 -1.80
C ASN A 285 6.71 -19.83 -0.88
N PHE A 286 5.47 -20.28 -0.72
CA PHE A 286 5.08 -21.38 0.18
C PHE A 286 4.95 -22.73 -0.54
N SER A 287 5.68 -22.95 -1.63
CA SER A 287 5.76 -24.26 -2.29
C SER A 287 6.75 -25.20 -1.59
N GLY A 288 6.27 -25.88 -0.54
CA GLY A 288 6.95 -27.02 0.08
C GLY A 288 7.80 -26.71 1.32
N HIS A 289 8.48 -27.76 1.79
CA HIS A 289 9.01 -27.95 3.16
C HIS A 289 10.11 -26.98 3.64
N ASN A 290 10.61 -26.07 2.80
CA ASN A 290 11.63 -25.09 3.19
C ASN A 290 11.59 -23.92 2.19
N SER A 291 10.88 -22.86 2.55
CA SER A 291 10.58 -21.78 1.61
C SER A 291 11.67 -20.73 1.62
N LYS A 292 12.26 -20.49 0.44
CA LYS A 292 13.20 -19.38 0.24
C LYS A 292 12.43 -18.07 0.25
N VAL A 293 12.87 -17.14 1.08
CA VAL A 293 12.46 -15.73 0.99
C VAL A 293 13.09 -15.13 -0.26
N ASN A 294 12.28 -14.48 -1.07
CA ASN A 294 12.76 -13.86 -2.30
C ASN A 294 13.39 -12.48 -2.01
N GLY A 295 12.95 -11.81 -0.95
CA GLY A 295 13.51 -10.55 -0.45
C GLY A 295 12.60 -9.84 0.56
N THR A 296 13.08 -8.72 1.10
CA THR A 296 12.31 -7.76 1.90
C THR A 296 12.55 -6.36 1.31
N TRP A 297 11.49 -5.61 1.07
CA TRP A 297 11.49 -4.33 0.38
C TRP A 297 10.84 -3.24 1.22
N ASN A 298 11.33 -2.02 1.08
CA ASN A 298 10.77 -0.79 1.65
C ASN A 298 10.75 0.30 0.55
N LYS A 299 10.24 1.50 0.85
CA LYS A 299 10.08 2.56 -0.16
C LYS A 299 11.34 2.88 -0.97
N THR A 300 12.53 2.68 -0.43
CA THR A 300 13.80 2.97 -1.11
C THR A 300 14.23 1.91 -2.11
N ASN A 301 13.57 0.74 -2.12
CA ASN A 301 13.84 -0.34 -3.05
C ASN A 301 12.58 -0.68 -3.86
N SER A 302 12.44 -0.09 -5.05
CA SER A 302 11.52 -0.61 -6.06
C SER A 302 12.12 -1.89 -6.67
N TYR A 303 11.42 -3.01 -6.53
CA TYR A 303 11.79 -4.21 -7.27
C TYR A 303 11.30 -4.08 -8.71
N VAL A 304 12.20 -4.19 -9.68
CA VAL A 304 11.87 -4.38 -11.10
C VAL A 304 12.57 -5.66 -11.53
N GLY A 305 11.83 -6.76 -11.63
CA GLY A 305 12.39 -8.04 -12.04
C GLY A 305 11.64 -8.60 -13.23
N ALA A 306 12.37 -9.09 -14.23
CA ALA A 306 11.82 -9.66 -15.46
C ALA A 306 10.98 -10.93 -15.24
N ASN A 307 11.06 -11.57 -14.06
CA ASN A 307 10.50 -12.91 -13.82
C ASN A 307 9.87 -13.04 -12.43
N LEU A 308 8.81 -12.28 -12.13
CA LEU A 308 8.03 -12.57 -10.92
C LEU A 308 7.10 -13.79 -11.09
N ASN A 309 7.00 -14.37 -12.28
CA ASN A 309 5.78 -15.06 -12.71
C ASN A 309 5.61 -16.56 -12.41
N ASP A 310 6.57 -17.31 -11.87
CA ASP A 310 6.43 -18.78 -12.00
C ASP A 310 6.00 -19.58 -10.77
N LYS A 311 5.91 -19.03 -9.54
CA LYS A 311 5.58 -19.85 -8.35
C LYS A 311 4.85 -19.06 -7.28
N GLY A 312 3.67 -19.51 -6.83
CA GLY A 312 2.79 -18.88 -5.84
C GLY A 312 3.55 -18.19 -4.70
N LYS A 313 3.39 -16.86 -4.61
CA LYS A 313 4.09 -16.02 -3.64
C LYS A 313 3.09 -15.41 -2.68
N HIS A 314 3.53 -15.22 -1.45
CA HIS A 314 2.82 -14.57 -0.36
C HIS A 314 3.54 -13.26 -0.03
N LEU A 315 2.76 -12.23 0.26
CA LEU A 315 3.23 -10.91 0.67
C LEU A 315 2.89 -10.70 2.14
N PHE A 316 3.89 -10.36 2.94
CA PHE A 316 3.76 -9.92 4.33
C PHE A 316 4.04 -8.44 4.40
N ILE A 317 3.21 -7.69 5.13
CA ILE A 317 3.38 -6.25 5.31
C ILE A 317 3.51 -5.99 6.81
N GLU A 318 4.58 -5.30 7.19
CA GLU A 318 4.82 -4.89 8.57
C GLU A 318 5.18 -3.40 8.60
N ARG A 319 4.97 -2.77 9.75
CA ARG A 319 5.54 -1.45 9.98
C ARG A 319 7.06 -1.58 10.06
N ASP A 320 7.75 -0.56 9.56
CA ASP A 320 9.21 -0.51 9.56
C ASP A 320 9.79 -0.32 10.97
N ASP A 321 8.96 0.01 11.95
CA ASP A 321 9.33 0.20 13.36
C ASP A 321 9.32 -1.09 14.21
N THR A 322 9.43 -2.25 13.58
CA THR A 322 9.69 -3.52 14.27
C THR A 322 11.10 -4.02 13.95
N TYR A 323 11.79 -4.57 14.96
CA TYR A 323 13.06 -5.26 14.78
C TYR A 323 12.87 -6.65 14.14
N GLY A 324 11.77 -7.31 14.48
CA GLY A 324 11.33 -8.55 13.87
C GLY A 324 10.06 -9.06 14.54
N CYS A 325 9.30 -9.88 13.82
CA CYS A 325 8.07 -10.47 14.30
C CYS A 325 8.06 -11.98 14.15
N PHE A 326 7.29 -12.64 15.01
CA PHE A 326 7.15 -14.09 15.14
C PHE A 326 5.68 -14.45 15.04
N PHE A 327 5.34 -15.45 14.21
CA PHE A 327 3.94 -15.80 13.92
C PHE A 327 3.67 -17.31 13.97
N GLU A 328 2.47 -17.67 14.43
CA GLU A 328 1.97 -19.04 14.54
C GLU A 328 1.41 -19.63 13.22
N HIS A 329 1.62 -20.94 13.02
CA HIS A 329 1.27 -21.77 11.85
C HIS A 329 -0.20 -21.78 11.41
N HIS A 330 -1.15 -21.41 12.26
CA HIS A 330 -2.59 -21.54 11.97
C HIS A 330 -3.16 -20.49 10.99
N ALA A 331 -2.35 -19.51 10.57
CA ALA A 331 -2.73 -18.44 9.66
C ALA A 331 -2.95 -18.86 8.19
N LEU A 332 -2.78 -20.15 7.85
CA LEU A 332 -2.94 -20.66 6.46
C LEU A 332 -4.26 -21.39 6.19
N HIS A 333 -5.11 -21.58 7.20
CA HIS A 333 -6.46 -22.13 7.01
C HIS A 333 -7.48 -21.04 7.30
N SER A 334 -8.24 -20.66 6.27
CA SER A 334 -9.16 -19.50 6.17
C SER A 334 -10.23 -19.36 7.25
N VAL A 335 -10.30 -20.25 8.23
CA VAL A 335 -11.38 -20.31 9.23
C VAL A 335 -10.90 -20.01 10.66
N ALA A 336 -9.61 -19.70 10.87
CA ALA A 336 -9.05 -19.53 12.22
C ALA A 336 -8.05 -18.36 12.36
N PHE A 337 -8.09 -17.36 11.46
CA PHE A 337 -7.17 -16.22 11.51
C PHE A 337 -7.33 -15.39 12.80
N GLU A 338 -8.54 -15.36 13.36
CA GLU A 338 -8.88 -14.62 14.58
C GLU A 338 -8.15 -15.08 15.86
N ARG A 339 -7.43 -16.21 15.84
CA ARG A 339 -6.81 -16.83 17.03
C ARG A 339 -5.30 -17.03 16.93
N ALA A 340 -4.65 -16.61 15.85
CA ALA A 340 -3.22 -16.81 15.68
C ALA A 340 -2.40 -15.95 16.65
N VAL A 341 -1.45 -16.56 17.37
CA VAL A 341 -0.55 -15.82 18.27
C VAL A 341 0.59 -15.18 17.46
N SER A 342 0.83 -13.89 17.69
CA SER A 342 2.00 -13.17 17.18
C SER A 342 2.76 -12.46 18.30
N GLN A 343 4.04 -12.20 18.05
CA GLN A 343 4.91 -11.40 18.90
C GLN A 343 5.83 -10.59 18.00
N CYS A 344 5.74 -9.27 18.08
CA CYS A 344 6.70 -8.38 17.46
C CYS A 344 7.61 -7.81 18.53
N VAL A 345 8.84 -7.51 18.15
CA VAL A 345 9.73 -6.69 18.96
C VAL A 345 9.77 -5.31 18.32
N GLU A 346 9.17 -4.35 19.01
CA GLU A 346 8.99 -2.99 18.51
C GLU A 346 10.21 -2.13 18.80
N VAL A 347 10.40 -1.07 18.01
CA VAL A 347 11.52 -0.16 18.19
C VAL A 347 11.42 0.56 19.54
N GLY A 348 12.52 0.50 20.29
CA GLY A 348 12.57 0.95 21.69
C GLY A 348 12.52 -0.19 22.71
N GLU A 349 12.19 -1.41 22.29
CA GLU A 349 12.42 -2.62 23.09
C GLU A 349 13.89 -3.07 23.02
N LYS A 350 14.37 -3.78 24.04
CA LYS A 350 15.76 -4.21 24.11
C LYS A 350 16.02 -5.37 23.16
N ILE A 351 17.00 -5.21 22.26
CA ILE A 351 17.27 -6.21 21.21
C ILE A 351 18.35 -7.23 21.58
N ASP A 352 19.39 -6.86 22.33
CA ASP A 352 20.49 -7.78 22.71
C ASP A 352 20.20 -8.62 23.97
N GLU A 353 18.94 -8.68 24.41
CA GLU A 353 18.53 -9.49 25.57
C GLU A 353 17.81 -10.77 25.13
N LEU A 354 18.08 -11.86 25.85
CA LEU A 354 17.39 -13.12 25.63
C LEU A 354 15.92 -12.97 26.05
N THR A 355 15.02 -13.05 25.08
CA THR A 355 13.60 -12.75 25.24
C THR A 355 12.76 -14.01 25.05
N THR A 356 11.80 -14.24 25.93
CA THR A 356 10.93 -15.43 25.88
C THR A 356 9.87 -15.27 24.79
N LEU A 357 9.64 -16.33 23.99
CA LEU A 357 8.53 -16.39 23.04
C LEU A 357 7.19 -16.58 23.78
N LYS A 358 6.11 -15.97 23.30
CA LYS A 358 4.75 -16.23 23.81
C LYS A 358 4.43 -17.73 23.73
N SER A 359 3.67 -18.23 24.70
CA SER A 359 3.41 -19.67 24.88
C SER A 359 2.82 -20.39 23.65
N GLY A 360 2.01 -19.71 22.84
CA GLY A 360 1.52 -20.24 21.56
C GLY A 360 2.66 -20.45 20.56
N LEU A 361 3.47 -19.41 20.35
CA LEU A 361 4.61 -19.44 19.43
C LEU A 361 5.65 -20.50 19.80
N GLN A 362 5.80 -20.84 21.08
CA GLN A 362 6.74 -21.88 21.50
C GLN A 362 6.42 -23.28 20.94
N ARG A 363 5.21 -23.49 20.42
CA ARG A 363 4.75 -24.79 19.91
C ARG A 363 4.52 -24.81 18.40
N THR A 364 4.34 -23.64 17.79
CA THR A 364 3.78 -23.51 16.44
C THR A 364 4.38 -22.33 15.66
N LEU A 365 5.54 -21.81 16.07
CA LEU A 365 6.25 -20.73 15.36
C LEU A 365 6.48 -21.13 13.90
N SER A 366 5.84 -20.46 12.95
CA SER A 366 5.91 -20.81 11.52
C SER A 366 6.57 -19.75 10.67
N THR A 367 6.64 -18.52 11.16
CA THR A 367 7.20 -17.41 10.40
C THR A 367 7.97 -16.48 11.32
N ILE A 368 9.13 -16.03 10.84
CA ILE A 368 9.80 -14.85 11.36
C ILE A 368 10.00 -13.82 10.25
N THR A 369 9.68 -12.56 10.54
CA THR A 369 10.10 -11.41 9.76
C THR A 369 11.22 -10.70 10.50
N ILE A 370 12.16 -10.09 9.78
CA ILE A 370 13.35 -9.49 10.36
C ILE A 370 13.63 -8.18 9.64
N HIS A 371 13.88 -7.11 10.40
CA HIS A 371 14.35 -5.86 9.83
C HIS A 371 15.66 -6.11 9.05
N PRO A 372 15.81 -5.59 7.82
CA PRO A 372 17.06 -5.69 7.07
C PRO A 372 18.26 -5.22 7.90
N GLY A 373 19.28 -6.08 8.03
CA GLY A 373 20.49 -5.76 8.79
C GLY A 373 20.44 -6.09 10.27
N LEU A 374 19.42 -6.80 10.72
CA LEU A 374 19.39 -7.49 12.01
C LEU A 374 19.47 -9.00 11.82
N GLU A 375 19.90 -9.69 12.87
CA GLU A 375 19.91 -11.14 12.99
C GLU A 375 19.04 -11.56 14.16
N ILE A 376 18.14 -12.53 13.94
CA ILE A 376 17.41 -13.21 14.99
C ILE A 376 18.05 -14.56 15.25
N THR A 377 18.41 -14.83 16.51
CA THR A 377 18.85 -16.15 16.94
C THR A 377 17.76 -16.80 17.78
N LEU A 378 17.34 -18.02 17.42
CA LEU A 378 16.38 -18.83 18.17
C LEU A 378 17.09 -19.80 19.10
N TYR A 379 16.53 -20.04 20.28
CA TYR A 379 17.04 -20.97 21.28
C TYR A 379 15.94 -21.92 21.78
N SER A 380 16.31 -23.14 22.13
CA SER A 380 15.36 -24.13 22.66
C SER A 380 15.13 -24.06 24.17
N ASP A 381 15.77 -23.10 24.83
CA ASP A 381 15.71 -22.89 26.27
C ASP A 381 15.70 -21.39 26.62
N LEU A 382 15.77 -21.07 27.90
CA LEU A 382 15.90 -19.69 28.42
C LEU A 382 17.34 -19.39 28.88
N SER A 383 18.30 -20.26 28.58
CA SER A 383 19.69 -20.09 29.02
C SER A 383 20.56 -19.42 27.96
N GLY A 384 20.12 -19.43 26.70
CA GLY A 384 20.87 -18.90 25.56
C GLY A 384 21.97 -19.83 25.07
N ASN A 385 22.14 -21.01 25.67
CA ASN A 385 23.21 -21.96 25.30
C ASN A 385 22.80 -22.92 24.20
N ASN A 386 21.51 -23.27 24.12
CA ASN A 386 21.00 -24.25 23.17
C ASN A 386 20.42 -23.56 21.92
N LYS A 387 21.32 -23.07 21.06
CA LYS A 387 20.98 -22.37 19.81
C LYS A 387 20.38 -23.31 18.77
N LEU A 388 19.23 -22.92 18.22
CA LEU A 388 18.53 -23.62 17.14
C LEU A 388 18.91 -23.09 15.76
N GLY A 389 19.19 -21.80 15.64
CA GLY A 389 19.59 -21.18 14.38
C GLY A 389 19.69 -19.66 14.49
N THR A 390 20.43 -19.04 13.57
CA THR A 390 20.50 -17.58 13.40
C THR A 390 20.08 -17.24 11.98
N TYR A 391 19.27 -16.19 11.85
CA TYR A 391 18.64 -15.79 10.61
C TYR A 391 18.82 -14.29 10.43
N ASN A 392 19.31 -13.88 9.27
CA ASN A 392 19.50 -12.47 8.88
C ASN A 392 18.50 -12.03 7.79
N GLN A 393 17.53 -12.88 7.52
CA GLN A 393 16.42 -12.68 6.59
C GLN A 393 15.19 -13.35 7.16
N ALA A 394 14.02 -12.92 6.73
CA ALA A 394 12.77 -13.59 7.06
C ALA A 394 12.86 -15.11 6.79
N ARG A 395 12.07 -15.89 7.52
CA ARG A 395 11.95 -17.33 7.33
C ARG A 395 10.51 -17.75 7.43
N PHE A 396 10.14 -18.66 6.55
CA PHE A 396 8.84 -19.30 6.50
C PHE A 396 9.05 -20.81 6.63
N TRP A 397 8.32 -21.45 7.54
CA TRP A 397 8.32 -22.88 7.76
C TRP A 397 6.93 -23.45 7.47
N THR A 398 6.87 -24.53 6.69
CA THR A 398 5.63 -25.24 6.36
C THR A 398 5.66 -26.66 6.97
N GLY A 399 4.76 -26.94 7.92
CA GLY A 399 4.63 -28.25 8.58
C GLY A 399 5.22 -28.33 10.01
N SER A 400 4.58 -29.16 10.84
CA SER A 400 4.82 -29.35 12.30
C SER A 400 6.00 -30.27 12.67
N SER A 401 6.99 -30.39 11.79
CA SER A 401 8.08 -31.38 11.92
C SER A 401 9.45 -30.79 12.23
N TYR A 402 9.53 -29.48 12.52
CA TYR A 402 10.79 -28.71 12.48
C TYR A 402 11.26 -28.16 13.85
N PRO A 403 12.53 -27.71 13.98
CA PRO A 403 13.13 -27.22 15.24
C PRO A 403 12.47 -25.96 15.84
N ASN A 404 11.73 -25.20 15.04
CA ASN A 404 10.92 -24.04 15.41
C ASN A 404 9.85 -24.37 16.47
N ASP A 405 9.28 -25.58 16.47
CA ASP A 405 8.34 -26.03 17.50
C ASP A 405 9.03 -26.31 18.86
N ARG A 406 10.36 -26.13 18.91
CA ARG A 406 11.17 -26.22 20.14
C ARG A 406 11.69 -24.85 20.57
N ALA A 407 11.47 -23.78 19.79
CA ALA A 407 11.96 -22.46 20.11
C ALA A 407 11.23 -21.93 21.36
N LYS A 408 11.99 -21.58 22.41
CA LYS A 408 11.44 -21.03 23.66
C LYS A 408 11.79 -19.57 23.85
N SER A 409 12.93 -19.15 23.32
CA SER A 409 13.40 -17.77 23.39
C SER A 409 14.14 -17.39 22.12
N PHE A 410 14.38 -16.09 21.98
CA PHE A 410 15.16 -15.52 20.90
C PHE A 410 16.02 -14.36 21.41
N SER A 411 17.01 -13.97 20.63
CA SER A 411 17.72 -12.71 20.78
C SER A 411 17.84 -12.03 19.42
N ILE A 412 17.84 -10.70 19.41
CA ILE A 412 18.03 -9.91 18.19
C ILE A 412 19.41 -9.26 18.28
N SER A 413 20.12 -9.17 17.18
CA SER A 413 21.42 -8.50 17.15
C SER A 413 21.64 -7.86 15.79
N VAL A 414 22.69 -7.06 15.66
CA VAL A 414 23.01 -6.40 14.39
C VAL A 414 23.72 -7.38 13.45
N ASP A 415 23.25 -7.48 12.21
CA ASP A 415 23.92 -8.24 11.14
C ASP A 415 25.22 -7.53 10.73
N LYS A 416 26.35 -8.11 11.15
CA LYS A 416 27.68 -7.60 10.84
C LYS A 416 28.08 -7.79 9.36
N SER A 417 27.32 -8.59 8.61
CA SER A 417 27.55 -8.95 7.21
C SER A 417 26.63 -8.23 6.21
N TYR A 418 25.80 -7.30 6.68
CA TYR A 418 24.83 -6.59 5.83
C TYR A 418 25.48 -5.83 4.66
N SER A 419 24.85 -5.90 3.48
CA SER A 419 25.31 -5.28 2.24
C SER A 419 24.92 -3.80 2.17
N PHE A 420 25.91 -2.91 2.03
CA PHE A 420 25.72 -1.48 1.81
C PHE A 420 26.07 -1.10 0.36
N PHE A 421 25.47 -0.05 -0.17
CA PHE A 421 25.93 0.52 -1.44
C PHE A 421 27.31 1.17 -1.25
N LEU A 422 28.33 0.64 -1.90
CA LEU A 422 29.71 1.09 -1.73
C LEU A 422 29.96 2.41 -2.48
N VAL A 423 30.33 3.44 -1.72
CA VAL A 423 30.74 4.75 -2.23
C VAL A 423 32.23 4.93 -1.90
N ASN A 424 33.10 4.61 -2.86
CA ASN A 424 34.55 4.65 -2.68
C ASN A 424 35.29 5.54 -3.70
N GLY A 425 34.57 6.15 -4.65
CA GLY A 425 35.14 7.04 -5.66
C GLY A 425 35.32 8.46 -5.16
N ASN A 426 36.54 8.99 -5.19
CA ASN A 426 36.87 10.34 -4.69
C ASN A 426 36.03 11.47 -5.34
N THR A 427 35.67 11.34 -6.62
CA THR A 427 34.81 12.32 -7.32
C THR A 427 33.41 12.38 -6.71
N LEU A 428 32.79 11.22 -6.47
CA LEU A 428 31.44 11.12 -5.89
C LEU A 428 31.46 11.50 -4.40
N LEU A 429 32.49 11.09 -3.65
CA LEU A 429 32.67 11.52 -2.28
C LEU A 429 32.80 13.05 -2.18
N ARG A 430 33.55 13.67 -3.09
CA ARG A 430 33.72 15.13 -3.15
C ARG A 430 32.41 15.87 -3.44
N SER A 431 31.48 15.32 -4.23
CA SER A 431 30.18 15.97 -4.46
C SER A 431 29.27 15.99 -3.23
N LEU A 432 29.61 15.25 -2.17
CA LEU A 432 28.87 15.23 -0.90
C LEU A 432 29.38 16.26 0.11
N GLU A 433 30.46 16.98 -0.21
CA GLU A 433 31.10 17.97 0.66
C GLU A 433 30.11 19.03 1.15
N ASN A 434 30.00 19.16 2.48
CA ASN A 434 29.17 20.17 3.15
C ASN A 434 27.71 20.23 2.67
N SER A 435 27.19 19.14 2.09
CA SER A 435 25.87 19.13 1.46
C SER A 435 25.02 17.98 2.00
N SER A 436 24.16 18.31 2.97
CA SER A 436 23.15 17.38 3.48
C SER A 436 22.17 16.99 2.37
N LEU A 437 21.81 17.91 1.48
CA LEU A 437 20.92 17.64 0.36
C LEU A 437 21.52 16.64 -0.64
N ALA A 438 22.81 16.74 -0.95
CA ALA A 438 23.47 15.79 -1.85
C ALA A 438 23.53 14.38 -1.24
N LEU A 439 23.85 14.29 0.05
CA LEU A 439 23.83 13.01 0.78
C LEU A 439 22.40 12.45 0.89
N LYS A 440 21.39 13.30 1.13
CA LYS A 440 19.97 12.92 1.14
C LYS A 440 19.52 12.35 -0.20
N ASN A 441 19.88 13.00 -1.31
CA ASN A 441 19.53 12.52 -2.65
C ASN A 441 20.21 11.19 -2.96
N LEU A 442 21.47 11.00 -2.56
CA LEU A 442 22.17 9.75 -2.75
C LEU A 442 21.56 8.61 -1.91
N ILE A 443 21.14 8.90 -0.68
CA ILE A 443 20.38 7.97 0.18
C ILE A 443 19.05 7.60 -0.49
N ALA A 444 18.32 8.59 -1.01
CA ALA A 444 17.05 8.35 -1.69
C ALA A 444 17.21 7.48 -2.95
N GLU A 445 18.34 7.59 -3.66
CA GLU A 445 18.63 6.81 -4.86
C GLU A 445 19.20 5.42 -4.58
N LYS A 446 20.04 5.27 -3.55
CA LYS A 446 20.88 4.07 -3.33
C LYS A 446 20.61 3.34 -2.00
N GLY A 447 19.80 3.90 -1.11
CA GLY A 447 19.51 3.33 0.21
C GLY A 447 20.68 3.47 1.19
N ASP A 448 20.97 2.40 1.95
CA ASP A 448 22.05 2.34 2.94
C ASP A 448 23.43 2.45 2.27
N LEU A 449 24.29 3.35 2.77
CA LEU A 449 25.57 3.66 2.13
C LEU A 449 26.77 3.19 2.96
N HIS A 450 27.80 2.70 2.28
CA HIS A 450 29.13 2.48 2.86
C HIS A 450 30.13 3.42 2.18
N LEU A 451 30.42 4.52 2.88
CA LEU A 451 31.30 5.58 2.42
C LEU A 451 32.73 5.27 2.85
N VAL A 452 33.56 4.89 1.89
CA VAL A 452 34.96 4.48 2.13
C VAL A 452 35.89 5.53 1.54
N THR A 453 36.62 6.24 2.39
CA THR A 453 37.54 7.29 1.93
C THR A 453 38.92 6.73 1.61
N SER A 454 39.54 7.24 0.54
CA SER A 454 40.91 6.87 0.11
C SER A 454 41.74 8.13 -0.14
N ASP A 455 43.07 8.01 -0.21
CA ASP A 455 43.93 9.17 -0.42
C ASP A 455 43.65 9.85 -1.79
N GLY A 456 43.64 11.19 -1.81
CA GLY A 456 43.26 12.00 -2.97
C GLY A 456 42.44 13.23 -2.57
N HIS A 457 41.83 13.93 -3.54
CA HIS A 457 40.90 15.04 -3.27
C HIS A 457 39.46 14.52 -3.14
N TRP A 458 39.06 14.20 -1.91
CA TRP A 458 37.74 13.73 -1.48
C TRP A 458 37.14 14.72 -0.45
N THR A 459 36.00 14.40 0.18
CA THR A 459 35.25 15.33 1.06
C THR A 459 35.79 15.46 2.49
N ARG A 460 35.89 16.66 3.04
CA ARG A 460 36.25 16.92 4.46
C ARG A 460 35.08 16.72 5.40
N ASN A 461 33.85 16.96 4.95
CA ASN A 461 32.67 16.97 5.80
C ASN A 461 31.50 16.24 5.14
N PHE A 462 30.98 15.22 5.81
CA PHE A 462 29.66 14.66 5.54
C PHE A 462 28.65 15.30 6.48
N VAL A 463 27.69 16.03 5.93
CA VAL A 463 26.60 16.62 6.73
C VAL A 463 25.42 15.67 6.66
N LEU A 464 25.04 15.10 7.80
CA LEU A 464 23.94 14.15 7.89
C LEU A 464 22.60 14.86 7.62
N PRO A 465 21.75 14.33 6.73
CA PRO A 465 20.48 14.96 6.38
C PRO A 465 19.33 14.61 7.32
N GLU A 466 18.45 15.57 7.57
CA GLU A 466 17.15 15.34 8.22
C GLU A 466 16.10 14.81 7.23
N GLY A 467 15.09 14.13 7.76
CA GLY A 467 13.93 13.63 7.01
C GLY A 467 14.31 12.63 5.92
N VAL A 468 15.34 11.82 6.17
CA VAL A 468 15.57 10.57 5.42
C VAL A 468 14.64 9.49 5.95
N PRO A 469 14.44 8.37 5.23
CA PRO A 469 13.68 7.25 5.76
C PRO A 469 14.20 6.80 7.12
N GLU A 470 13.30 6.48 8.04
CA GLU A 470 13.66 5.84 9.32
C GLU A 470 14.51 4.59 9.07
N TYR A 471 15.43 4.35 9.99
CA TYR A 471 16.45 3.29 9.98
C TYR A 471 17.46 3.32 8.83
N THR A 472 17.51 4.40 8.04
CA THR A 472 18.61 4.61 7.07
C THR A 472 19.95 4.46 7.79
N ARG A 473 20.85 3.62 7.25
CA ARG A 473 22.19 3.44 7.81
C ARG A 473 23.28 3.99 6.91
N LEU A 474 24.21 4.70 7.53
CA LEU A 474 25.43 5.15 6.90
C LEU A 474 26.61 4.56 7.63
N LYS A 475 27.41 3.78 6.90
CA LYS A 475 28.67 3.23 7.35
C LYS A 475 29.80 4.08 6.78
N PHE A 476 30.51 4.79 7.63
CA PHE A 476 31.69 5.55 7.26
C PHE A 476 32.95 4.77 7.63
N GLU A 477 33.83 4.54 6.67
CA GLU A 477 35.11 3.87 6.91
C GLU A 477 36.25 4.75 6.42
N ARG A 478 37.13 5.14 7.33
CA ARG A 478 38.28 5.98 6.99
C ARG A 478 39.50 5.13 6.65
N LYS A 479 39.81 4.98 5.36
CA LYS A 479 41.10 4.39 4.92
C LYS A 479 42.15 5.44 4.57
N SER A 480 41.73 6.67 4.26
CA SER A 480 42.60 7.79 3.94
C SER A 480 43.46 8.24 5.12
N THR A 481 44.60 8.84 4.79
CA THR A 481 45.52 9.50 5.72
C THR A 481 44.93 10.80 6.26
N TYR A 482 44.27 11.60 5.42
CA TYR A 482 43.52 12.80 5.82
C TYR A 482 42.23 12.43 6.59
N HIS A 483 41.78 13.31 7.50
CA HIS A 483 40.56 13.09 8.29
C HIS A 483 39.32 13.67 7.61
N PHE A 484 38.14 13.22 8.03
CA PHE A 484 36.86 13.86 7.75
C PHE A 484 35.98 13.92 8.98
N ASN A 485 34.97 14.76 8.89
CA ASN A 485 33.94 14.91 9.89
C ASN A 485 32.60 14.38 9.39
N VAL A 486 31.86 13.76 10.29
CA VAL A 486 30.44 13.46 10.16
C VAL A 486 29.71 14.44 11.07
N ILE A 487 28.86 15.28 10.49
CA ILE A 487 28.23 16.43 11.16
C ILE A 487 26.72 16.18 11.26
N ASP A 488 26.16 16.26 12.46
CA ASP A 488 24.73 16.19 12.74
C ASP A 488 24.30 17.43 13.53
N GLY A 489 23.70 18.41 12.84
CA GLY A 489 23.41 19.71 13.42
C GLY A 489 24.67 20.39 13.98
N GLU A 490 24.74 20.57 15.30
CA GLU A 490 25.91 21.12 16.00
C GLU A 490 26.92 20.04 16.44
N MET A 491 26.56 18.76 16.35
CA MET A 491 27.45 17.66 16.73
C MET A 491 28.40 17.34 15.58
N THR A 492 29.67 17.09 15.91
CA THR A 492 30.69 16.71 14.95
C THR A 492 31.46 15.50 15.46
N TYR A 493 31.54 14.46 14.64
CA TYR A 493 32.31 13.26 14.91
C TYR A 493 33.41 13.07 13.86
N THR A 494 34.64 12.80 14.29
CA THR A 494 35.79 12.63 13.39
C THR A 494 36.34 11.21 13.52
N PRO A 495 36.10 10.31 12.55
CA PRO A 495 36.58 8.94 12.63
C PRO A 495 38.11 8.84 12.63
N LYS A 496 38.66 7.95 13.46
CA LYS A 496 40.07 7.57 13.46
C LYS A 496 40.39 6.77 12.19
N ARG A 497 41.68 6.74 11.81
CA ARG A 497 42.12 5.95 10.66
C ARG A 497 41.89 4.46 10.94
N GLY A 498 41.24 3.76 10.02
CA GLY A 498 40.82 2.36 10.17
C GLY A 498 39.55 2.17 11.01
N GLU A 499 38.99 3.23 11.58
CA GLU A 499 37.71 3.17 12.29
C GLU A 499 36.56 3.06 11.29
N THR A 500 35.56 2.26 11.69
CA THR A 500 34.27 2.17 11.02
C THR A 500 33.23 2.76 11.95
N LEU A 501 32.61 3.84 11.51
CA LEU A 501 31.48 4.46 12.17
C LEU A 501 30.20 3.98 11.48
N VAL A 502 29.20 3.57 12.25
CA VAL A 502 27.86 3.34 11.71
C VAL A 502 26.91 4.29 12.42
N VAL A 503 26.11 5.02 11.66
CA VAL A 503 24.99 5.82 12.17
C VAL A 503 23.70 5.30 11.56
N THR A 504 22.64 5.33 12.35
CA THR A 504 21.29 4.90 11.97
C THR A 504 20.33 6.04 12.24
N TYR A 505 19.49 6.38 11.26
CA TYR A 505 18.42 7.37 11.46
C TYR A 505 17.29 6.72 12.27
N ILE A 506 16.95 7.22 13.45
CA ILE A 506 15.92 6.63 14.33
C ILE A 506 15.16 7.76 15.01
N ASN A 507 13.83 7.75 14.93
CA ASN A 507 12.94 8.76 15.52
C ASN A 507 13.32 10.19 15.10
N ASN A 508 13.50 10.38 13.80
CA ASN A 508 13.82 11.65 13.15
C ASN A 508 15.18 12.27 13.57
N ARG A 509 16.16 11.44 13.93
CA ARG A 509 17.53 11.86 14.29
C ARG A 509 18.58 10.80 13.94
N TRP A 510 19.84 11.18 13.78
CA TRP A 510 20.93 10.21 13.57
C TRP A 510 21.47 9.71 14.91
N VAL A 511 21.61 8.40 15.05
CA VAL A 511 22.11 7.75 16.26
C VAL A 511 23.32 6.88 15.90
N LEU A 512 24.37 6.99 16.70
CA LEU A 512 25.57 6.16 16.56
C LEU A 512 25.24 4.71 16.91
N SER A 513 25.54 3.78 16.01
CA SER A 513 25.33 2.35 16.25
C SER A 513 26.27 1.88 17.36
N GLY A 514 25.69 1.43 18.48
CA GLY A 514 26.40 1.10 19.72
C GLY A 514 26.23 2.13 20.84
N ASP A 515 25.58 3.27 20.60
CA ASP A 515 25.15 4.18 21.66
C ASP A 515 23.82 3.69 22.26
N THR A 516 23.89 3.09 23.45
CA THR A 516 22.74 2.50 24.18
C THR A 516 21.80 3.55 24.79
N THR A 517 21.90 4.83 24.42
CA THR A 517 21.07 5.90 24.98
C THR A 517 19.71 6.08 24.29
N LEU A 518 19.34 5.20 23.36
CA LEU A 518 17.95 5.04 22.89
C LEU A 518 17.11 4.21 23.88
N ASN A 519 16.96 4.70 25.10
CA ASN A 519 15.83 4.32 25.94
C ASN A 519 14.82 5.48 25.85
N LYS A 520 13.68 5.22 25.18
CA LYS A 520 12.35 5.82 25.43
C LYS A 520 12.34 7.34 25.71
N SER A 521 11.72 8.16 24.86
CA SER A 521 10.91 9.23 25.46
C SER A 521 9.52 8.64 25.65
N ASP A 522 9.34 7.95 26.78
CA ASP A 522 8.01 7.85 27.37
C ASP A 522 7.39 9.23 27.37
N SER A 523 6.11 9.34 27.02
CA SER A 523 5.39 10.58 27.27
C SER A 523 5.28 10.78 28.77
N PHE A 524 5.49 12.02 29.20
CA PHE A 524 5.46 12.40 30.59
C PHE A 524 4.65 13.68 30.76
N SER A 525 4.07 13.86 31.94
CA SER A 525 3.58 15.15 32.39
C SER A 525 4.73 15.94 33.01
N ILE A 526 4.70 17.27 32.88
CA ILE A 526 5.59 18.15 33.64
C ILE A 526 4.80 18.75 34.80
N PHE A 527 5.24 18.46 36.01
CA PHE A 527 4.58 18.83 37.26
C PHE A 527 5.39 19.89 38.00
N ASN A 528 4.69 20.83 38.62
CA ASN A 528 5.28 21.78 39.57
C ASN A 528 4.71 21.51 40.97
N ASP A 529 5.60 21.23 41.92
CA ASP A 529 5.25 20.82 43.27
C ASP A 529 4.61 21.94 44.10
N LEU A 530 5.11 23.18 43.96
CA LEU A 530 4.64 24.32 44.73
C LEU A 530 3.15 24.61 44.52
N TYR A 531 2.65 24.43 43.30
CA TYR A 531 1.23 24.68 42.97
C TYR A 531 0.40 23.42 42.83
N ASN A 532 1.01 22.25 42.99
CA ASN A 532 0.38 20.96 42.72
C ASN A 532 -0.33 20.94 41.35
N GLY A 533 0.40 21.26 40.28
CA GLY A 533 -0.19 21.44 38.96
C GLY A 533 0.66 20.90 37.81
N CYS A 534 0.00 20.51 36.73
CA CYS A 534 0.59 19.96 35.52
C CYS A 534 0.55 20.96 34.37
N PHE A 535 1.54 20.86 33.49
CA PHE A 535 1.52 21.59 32.23
C PHE A 535 0.31 21.19 31.39
N ASP A 536 -0.41 22.18 30.89
CA ASP A 536 -1.60 21.97 30.08
C ASP A 536 -1.74 23.05 29.01
N PHE A 537 -2.06 22.63 27.79
CA PHE A 537 -2.57 23.53 26.75
C PHE A 537 -4.09 23.46 26.75
N LYS A 538 -4.72 24.33 27.55
CA LYS A 538 -6.16 24.27 27.78
C LYS A 538 -6.96 24.35 26.48
N GLY A 539 -7.79 23.35 26.24
CA GLY A 539 -8.55 23.20 24.99
C GLY A 539 -7.75 22.57 23.83
N GLY A 540 -6.57 21.99 24.09
CA GLY A 540 -5.71 21.32 23.12
C GLY A 540 -4.54 22.18 22.62
N ALA A 541 -3.58 21.55 21.94
CA ALA A 541 -2.43 22.25 21.37
C ALA A 541 -2.83 23.05 20.11
N SER A 542 -2.62 24.37 20.13
CA SER A 542 -2.84 25.26 18.99
C SER A 542 -2.02 26.54 19.13
N SER A 543 -1.71 27.20 18.02
CA SER A 543 -0.90 28.44 17.99
C SER A 543 -1.45 29.60 18.82
N LYS A 544 -2.70 29.50 19.30
CA LYS A 544 -3.40 30.51 20.09
C LYS A 544 -3.35 30.25 21.59
N ASN A 545 -2.99 29.04 22.02
CA ASN A 545 -3.10 28.62 23.41
C ASN A 545 -1.77 28.81 24.14
N ASN A 546 -1.83 29.55 25.25
CA ASN A 546 -0.72 29.65 26.19
C ASN A 546 -0.58 28.33 26.96
N LEU A 547 0.65 28.00 27.33
CA LEU A 547 0.90 26.96 28.31
C LEU A 547 0.43 27.47 29.68
N ILE A 548 -0.41 26.68 30.35
CA ILE A 548 -0.88 26.95 31.71
C ILE A 548 -0.40 25.86 32.66
N LEU A 549 -0.50 26.16 33.96
CA LEU A 549 -0.39 25.17 35.01
C LEU A 549 -1.80 24.83 35.51
N GLU A 550 -2.31 23.67 35.12
CA GLU A 550 -3.61 23.16 35.55
C GLU A 550 -3.47 22.42 36.88
N ARG A 551 -4.25 22.83 37.88
CA ARG A 551 -4.17 22.27 39.25
C ARG A 551 -4.84 20.90 39.37
N ASN A 552 -5.74 20.58 38.44
CA ASN A 552 -6.33 19.26 38.33
C ASN A 552 -5.63 18.49 37.21
N CYS A 553 -4.50 17.84 37.51
CA CYS A 553 -3.83 16.96 36.56
C CYS A 553 -4.82 15.87 36.08
N HIS A 554 -5.13 15.83 34.80
CA HIS A 554 -6.20 15.02 34.21
C HIS A 554 -5.74 14.15 33.04
N GLN A 555 -4.43 14.08 32.78
CA GLN A 555 -3.76 13.11 31.88
C GLN A 555 -4.32 13.07 30.45
N THR A 556 -5.00 14.14 30.03
CA THR A 556 -5.48 14.29 28.65
C THR A 556 -4.28 14.53 27.74
N GLY A 557 -4.44 14.32 26.42
CA GLY A 557 -3.35 14.53 25.44
C GLY A 557 -2.69 15.92 25.52
N ALA A 558 -3.40 16.93 26.03
CA ALA A 558 -2.87 18.28 26.25
C ALA A 558 -1.83 18.38 27.39
N GLN A 559 -1.71 17.36 28.25
CA GLN A 559 -0.73 17.25 29.35
C GLN A 559 0.40 16.26 29.06
N LYS A 560 0.30 15.51 27.97
CA LYS A 560 1.29 14.48 27.59
C LYS A 560 2.37 15.10 26.73
N LEU A 561 3.60 15.12 27.23
CA LEU A 561 4.73 15.74 26.58
C LEU A 561 5.82 14.71 26.25
N ILE A 562 6.46 14.89 25.10
CA ILE A 562 7.62 14.13 24.63
C ILE A 562 8.80 15.09 24.59
N TYR A 563 9.96 14.68 25.07
CA TYR A 563 11.18 15.47 24.95
C TYR A 563 12.15 14.81 23.99
N ASP A 564 12.46 15.53 22.91
CA ASP A 564 13.49 15.12 21.97
C ASP A 564 14.83 15.69 22.43
N GLY A 565 15.69 14.81 22.94
CA GLY A 565 17.02 15.18 23.39
C GLY A 565 17.97 15.68 22.30
N ALA A 566 17.70 15.42 21.01
CA ALA A 566 18.52 15.86 19.89
C ALA A 566 18.13 17.27 19.42
N THR A 567 16.86 17.48 19.10
CA THR A 567 16.35 18.82 18.72
C THR A 567 16.21 19.76 19.92
N LYS A 568 16.23 19.21 21.14
CA LYS A 568 15.94 19.90 22.41
C LYS A 568 14.51 20.41 22.48
N GLN A 569 13.58 19.85 21.72
CA GLN A 569 12.18 20.28 21.72
C GLN A 569 11.35 19.52 22.77
N ILE A 570 10.41 20.22 23.41
CA ILE A 570 9.35 19.59 24.21
C ILE A 570 8.07 19.68 23.37
N LYS A 571 7.54 18.52 22.98
CA LYS A 571 6.44 18.36 22.01
C LYS A 571 5.19 17.83 22.71
N VAL A 572 4.01 18.29 22.31
CA VAL A 572 2.74 17.71 22.76
C VAL A 572 2.48 16.40 22.01
N GLU A 573 2.31 15.31 22.75
CA GLU A 573 2.13 13.96 22.21
C GLU A 573 0.93 13.91 21.24
N GLY A 574 1.09 13.17 20.13
CA GLY A 574 0.04 13.02 19.12
C GLY A 574 -0.23 14.27 18.26
N THR A 575 0.59 15.33 18.37
CA THR A 575 0.43 16.57 17.58
C THR A 575 1.73 16.95 16.86
N ASN A 576 1.74 18.07 16.10
CA ASN A 576 2.97 18.71 15.61
C ASN A 576 3.26 20.07 16.30
N TYR A 577 2.90 20.18 17.58
CA TYR A 577 3.09 21.40 18.37
C TYR A 577 4.15 21.24 19.45
N CYS A 578 5.01 22.25 19.58
CA CYS A 578 6.12 22.33 20.51
C CYS A 578 5.92 23.48 21.50
N LEU A 579 6.50 23.36 22.69
CA LEU A 579 6.64 24.49 23.63
C LEU A 579 7.47 25.58 22.97
N ASP A 580 6.91 26.78 22.88
CA ASP A 580 7.47 27.89 22.13
C ASP A 580 7.45 29.18 22.95
N VAL A 581 8.59 29.86 23.07
CA VAL A 581 8.63 31.24 23.59
C VAL A 581 8.06 32.19 22.53
N LYS A 582 6.85 32.69 22.78
CA LYS A 582 6.05 33.45 21.82
C LYS A 582 6.86 34.53 21.11
N ALA A 583 6.79 34.56 19.79
CA ALA A 583 7.47 35.53 18.92
C ALA A 583 9.00 35.57 19.06
N ALA A 584 9.61 34.51 19.60
CA ALA A 584 11.05 34.41 19.84
C ALA A 584 11.64 35.60 20.62
N HIS A 585 10.85 36.22 21.51
CA HIS A 585 11.30 37.35 22.31
C HIS A 585 11.91 36.89 23.63
N ASN A 586 13.23 37.00 23.76
CA ASN A 586 13.95 36.62 24.99
C ASN A 586 13.85 37.73 26.06
N GLY A 587 12.62 38.07 26.46
CA GLY A 587 12.29 39.06 27.48
C GLY A 587 11.74 38.41 28.75
N HIS A 588 11.75 39.16 29.85
CA HIS A 588 11.07 38.74 31.08
C HIS A 588 9.56 38.66 30.90
N ARG A 589 8.91 37.66 31.52
CA ARG A 589 7.46 37.41 31.43
C ARG A 589 6.97 37.15 30.00
N GLN A 590 7.87 36.73 29.10
CA GLN A 590 7.44 36.33 27.76
C GLN A 590 6.65 35.02 27.86
N PRO A 591 5.42 34.95 27.31
CA PRO A 591 4.60 33.75 27.38
C PRO A 591 5.21 32.57 26.63
N VAL A 592 5.02 31.38 27.20
CA VAL A 592 5.22 30.12 26.48
C VAL A 592 3.88 29.65 25.94
N ILE A 593 3.87 29.27 24.66
CA ILE A 593 2.68 28.83 23.92
C ILE A 593 2.95 27.47 23.29
N SER A 594 1.91 26.86 22.73
CA SER A 594 2.09 25.78 21.76
C SER A 594 2.18 26.40 20.37
N TYR A 595 3.21 26.07 19.60
CA TYR A 595 3.34 26.52 18.22
C TYR A 595 3.83 25.38 17.33
N GLN A 596 3.58 25.44 16.02
CA GLN A 596 4.03 24.39 15.10
C GLN A 596 5.54 24.17 15.26
N CYS A 597 5.96 22.91 15.38
CA CYS A 597 7.36 22.59 15.59
C CYS A 597 8.22 23.06 14.40
N HIS A 598 9.30 23.78 14.68
CA HIS A 598 10.28 24.28 13.70
C HIS A 598 11.67 24.39 14.34
N SER A 599 12.72 24.58 13.54
CA SER A 599 14.12 24.57 13.99
C SER A 599 14.57 25.80 14.79
N GLY A 600 13.63 26.67 15.18
CA GLY A 600 13.92 27.95 15.84
C GLY A 600 14.35 27.75 17.30
N SER A 601 15.30 28.57 17.77
CA SER A 601 15.83 28.44 19.14
C SER A 601 14.79 28.70 20.24
N ASN A 602 13.69 29.38 19.92
CA ASN A 602 12.56 29.64 20.81
C ASN A 602 11.73 28.40 21.14
N GLN A 603 11.99 27.26 20.49
CA GLN A 603 11.39 25.96 20.81
C GLN A 603 12.36 24.97 21.45
N LYS A 604 13.59 25.40 21.73
CA LYS A 604 14.64 24.56 22.28
C LYS A 604 14.76 24.77 23.79
N TRP A 605 14.75 23.68 24.53
CA TRP A 605 14.66 23.62 25.98
C TRP A 605 15.65 22.59 26.54
N GLU A 606 16.17 22.86 27.73
CA GLU A 606 17.06 21.95 28.45
C GLU A 606 16.53 21.71 29.85
N PHE A 607 16.36 20.45 30.23
CA PHE A 607 16.11 20.06 31.61
C PHE A 607 17.41 20.14 32.42
N GLY A 608 17.43 20.98 33.45
CA GLY A 608 18.53 21.10 34.39
C GLY A 608 18.49 20.04 35.48
N SER A 609 19.67 19.63 35.96
CA SER A 609 19.81 18.77 37.14
C SER A 609 19.28 19.41 38.43
N ASP A 610 19.06 20.72 38.42
CA ASP A 610 18.46 21.54 39.48
C ASP A 610 16.93 21.67 39.36
N LYS A 611 16.29 20.83 38.55
CA LYS A 611 14.84 20.83 38.24
C LYS A 611 14.33 22.07 37.49
N THR A 612 15.21 22.92 36.98
CA THR A 612 14.79 24.02 36.09
C THR A 612 14.61 23.53 34.65
N ILE A 613 13.75 24.19 33.88
CA ILE A 613 13.66 24.00 32.42
C ILE A 613 14.16 25.28 31.76
N ARG A 614 15.25 25.22 31.00
CA ARG A 614 15.95 26.40 30.49
C ARG A 614 15.70 26.57 29.00
N THR A 615 15.39 27.78 28.56
CA THR A 615 15.36 28.07 27.12
C THR A 615 16.78 28.11 26.55
N LEU A 616 16.95 27.58 25.34
CA LEU A 616 18.19 27.62 24.57
C LEU A 616 18.20 28.75 23.52
N MET A 617 17.32 29.74 23.66
CA MET A 617 17.38 30.97 22.88
C MET A 617 18.69 31.73 23.12
N GLY A 618 19.24 32.32 22.06
CA GLY A 618 20.41 33.19 22.15
C GLY A 618 20.20 34.36 23.11
N GLY A 619 21.30 34.84 23.72
CA GLY A 619 21.30 35.94 24.69
C GLY A 619 21.35 35.46 26.14
N LYS A 620 20.72 36.20 27.07
CA LYS A 620 20.68 35.83 28.48
C LYS A 620 19.88 34.54 28.66
N ARG A 621 20.48 33.53 29.31
CA ARG A 621 19.81 32.27 29.62
C ARG A 621 18.68 32.51 30.61
N ARG A 622 17.50 31.99 30.28
CA ARG A 622 16.28 32.12 31.08
C ARG A 622 15.68 30.76 31.34
N CYS A 623 14.90 30.71 32.41
CA CYS A 623 14.22 29.50 32.87
C CYS A 623 12.72 29.69 32.69
N LEU A 624 12.05 28.58 32.41
CA LEU A 624 10.60 28.48 32.48
C LEU A 624 10.16 28.78 33.91
N ASP A 625 9.06 29.51 34.04
CA ASP A 625 8.65 30.15 35.29
C ASP A 625 7.11 30.22 35.33
N VAL A 626 6.52 29.83 36.45
CA VAL A 626 5.08 29.95 36.69
C VAL A 626 4.75 31.40 37.06
N ASP A 627 4.13 32.14 36.13
CA ASP A 627 3.74 33.53 36.39
C ASP A 627 2.37 33.61 37.08
N GLN A 628 2.39 33.67 38.42
CA GLN A 628 1.18 33.79 39.25
C GLN A 628 0.37 35.07 39.02
N HIS A 629 0.98 36.09 38.41
CA HIS A 629 0.34 37.38 38.12
C HIS A 629 -0.32 37.39 36.73
N ARG A 630 -0.06 36.37 35.92
CA ARG A 630 -0.62 36.22 34.58
C ARG A 630 -1.44 34.94 34.51
N ARG A 631 -2.76 35.10 34.52
CA ARG A 631 -3.72 33.99 34.53
C ARG A 631 -4.49 33.89 33.22
N ASP A 632 -4.96 32.69 32.90
CA ASP A 632 -5.94 32.47 31.84
C ASP A 632 -7.35 32.93 32.29
N SER A 633 -8.35 32.77 31.40
CA SER A 633 -9.75 33.11 31.68
C SER A 633 -10.39 32.26 32.80
N ALA A 634 -9.77 31.14 33.17
CA ALA A 634 -10.22 30.26 34.24
C ALA A 634 -9.43 30.46 35.55
N GLY A 635 -8.51 31.43 35.58
CA GLY A 635 -7.71 31.74 36.77
C GLY A 635 -6.47 30.87 36.96
N ASN A 636 -6.15 29.98 36.03
CA ASN A 636 -4.92 29.17 36.06
C ASN A 636 -3.71 30.04 35.71
N PRO A 637 -2.58 29.94 36.45
CA PRO A 637 -1.39 30.68 36.11
C PRO A 637 -0.80 30.20 34.78
N THR A 638 -0.18 31.11 34.05
CA THR A 638 0.47 30.84 32.75
C THR A 638 1.98 30.64 32.94
N LEU A 639 2.59 29.93 32.00
CA LEU A 639 4.04 29.72 31.99
C LEU A 639 4.72 30.81 31.15
N THR A 640 5.79 31.37 31.69
CA THR A 640 6.60 32.39 31.04
C THR A 640 8.09 32.05 31.16
N ILE A 641 8.96 32.88 30.60
CA ILE A 641 10.40 32.82 30.88
C ILE A 641 10.85 33.97 31.78
N TRP A 642 11.72 33.65 32.75
CA TRP A 642 12.30 34.59 33.70
C TRP A 642 13.80 34.31 33.93
N THR A 643 14.47 35.20 34.67
CA THR A 643 15.84 34.95 35.11
C THR A 643 15.89 33.66 35.94
N CYS A 644 16.80 32.76 35.57
CA CYS A 644 16.97 31.48 36.26
C CYS A 644 17.30 31.70 37.74
N SER A 645 16.47 31.14 38.62
CA SER A 645 16.62 31.18 40.07
C SER A 645 16.50 29.76 40.64
N PRO A 646 17.53 28.91 40.48
CA PRO A 646 17.53 27.55 41.00
C PRO A 646 17.21 27.54 42.50
N GLY A 647 16.13 26.85 42.89
CA GLY A 647 15.61 26.85 44.27
C GLY A 647 14.32 27.64 44.49
N SER A 648 13.87 28.43 43.51
CA SER A 648 12.51 28.99 43.51
C SER A 648 11.51 27.90 43.09
N GLY A 649 10.47 27.67 43.90
CA GLY A 649 9.43 26.68 43.58
C GLY A 649 8.71 26.97 42.25
N ASP A 650 8.59 28.25 41.87
CA ASP A 650 7.99 28.72 40.61
C ASP A 650 8.76 28.24 39.36
N GLN A 651 10.02 27.79 39.52
CA GLN A 651 10.89 27.30 38.44
C GLN A 651 11.34 25.83 38.62
N GLN A 652 10.76 25.11 39.59
CA GLN A 652 11.07 23.71 39.83
C GLN A 652 10.02 22.81 39.19
N PHE A 653 10.46 21.98 38.26
CA PHE A 653 9.60 21.09 37.49
C PHE A 653 10.13 19.66 37.52
N GLU A 654 9.21 18.71 37.63
CA GLU A 654 9.49 17.29 37.63
C GLU A 654 8.75 16.60 36.49
N LYS A 655 9.39 15.59 35.91
CA LYS A 655 8.71 14.70 34.95
C LYS A 655 7.98 13.63 35.73
N GLN A 656 6.69 13.47 35.46
CA GLN A 656 5.88 12.38 35.96
C GLN A 656 5.56 11.45 34.80
N ASN A 657 6.00 10.20 34.89
CA ASN A 657 5.60 9.18 33.93
C ASN A 657 4.10 8.94 34.08
N LEU A 658 3.41 8.81 32.94
CA LEU A 658 1.97 8.59 32.86
C LEU A 658 1.59 7.12 32.79
#